data_AF-A0A516Q5Z8-F1
#
_entry.id   AF-A0A516Q5Z8-F1
#
_cell.length_a   1.000
_cell.length_b   1.000
_cell.length_c   1.000
_cell.angle_alpha   90.00
_cell.angle_beta   90.00
_cell.angle_gamma   90.00
#
_symmetry.space_group_name_H-M   'P 1'
#
loop_
_entity.id
_entity.type
_entity.pdbx_description
1 polymer ?
#
loop_
_entity_poly.entity_id
_entity_poly.type
_entity_poly.pdbx_seq_one_letter_code
_entity_poly.pdbx_strand_id
1 'polypeptide(L)'
;MTEAVTAEAVAEPQEKKGGRHLVPIFAGLLVAMFLAALDQTIFSTALPTIVGDLHGVDQMLWVTTAYLLAATIMMPIYGKLGDLIGRKSLLIIALSIFVGGSLVGAVANDMTVLIIGRAIQGLGGGGLMLLAQAIIADVVPARERGKYMGVMGAVFGLSSVVGPLLGGWFTESLSWRMGFWLNVPLGIVAILAAVLFLKLPKHDQKPNIDILGIATMAVGVTALILATSWGGNKYDWDSWQILGLFGVTAVFGVLFVIAEKFAKEPIIPLHLFKQRNFNLTTVAGLIIAIAMFGAIGYMPTYLQMSQGVSATESGLMLIPMVAGLLITSIISGQIVSRTGKYKWAPIVSMIITTGGVLLLSTLTVDTPLWVLMAYIFVLGAGIGVGMQNLILIVQNTFPAREVGTATASNNFFRQIGASLGSAVVGSIFTSRLTDLLTERMPAQAMQGAGGANSLTPDLVKHLPQQIQDIIVGAYNDALTPIFLYLAPLLLVALILVFFVKEKPLATTIEGSGADLLESADEGAALAAAGSVAAPAAAPAATEVATVNRPIAITVGSDDDLDHELLRGRDDEALPVGAHAMITEQSKIINGSSVEVDQASGWNPEELDDPAERLSVAALDVLTAAQQQVRAQDLAGARTIERVGAQLDDVTHRFDAAIGGFHRELQQIRDELLSGRLDPAPVPQGSGGDELRQYEYNLLLDSQQTADRVTKLAQQEAERTLAEADQQRVELEKRIERLRSVERELTGAVSHQLGSAEQDRATDSI
;
A
#
# COMPACT_ATOMS: atom_id res chain seq x y z
N MET A 1 18.09 -31.08 55.36
CA MET A 1 18.83 -29.97 54.75
C MET A 1 18.07 -29.58 53.50
N THR A 2 17.40 -28.45 53.61
CA THR A 2 16.44 -27.90 52.65
C THR A 2 17.20 -26.82 51.89
N GLU A 3 17.53 -27.05 50.62
CA GLU A 3 18.13 -26.02 49.77
C GLU A 3 17.09 -25.49 48.79
N ALA A 4 16.88 -24.18 48.88
CA ALA A 4 15.92 -23.40 48.16
C ALA A 4 16.27 -23.33 46.67
N VAL A 5 15.31 -23.72 45.83
CA VAL A 5 15.30 -23.39 44.41
C VAL A 5 14.98 -21.90 44.31
N THR A 6 15.95 -21.12 43.84
CA THR A 6 15.80 -19.71 43.52
C THR A 6 14.74 -19.53 42.44
N ALA A 7 13.67 -18.82 42.79
CA ALA A 7 12.64 -18.37 41.87
C ALA A 7 13.28 -17.46 40.80
N GLU A 8 13.27 -17.94 39.56
CA GLU A 8 13.62 -17.17 38.38
C GLU A 8 12.58 -16.05 38.22
N ALA A 9 13.06 -14.81 38.12
CA ALA A 9 12.23 -13.62 38.09
C ALA A 9 11.18 -13.69 36.97
N VAL A 10 9.91 -13.73 37.36
CA VAL A 10 8.76 -13.53 36.48
C VAL A 10 8.91 -12.14 35.88
N ALA A 11 9.23 -12.08 34.58
CA ALA A 11 9.27 -10.83 33.84
C ALA A 11 7.88 -10.19 33.87
N GLU A 12 7.80 -8.97 34.41
CA GLU A 12 6.57 -8.19 34.44
C GLU A 12 6.00 -8.00 33.02
N PRO A 13 4.67 -8.14 32.84
CA PRO A 13 4.03 -7.92 31.55
C PRO A 13 4.18 -6.43 31.17
N GLN A 14 4.94 -6.17 30.11
CA GLN A 14 5.05 -4.82 29.54
C GLN A 14 3.67 -4.36 29.05
N GLU A 15 3.14 -3.31 29.68
CA GLU A 15 1.94 -2.60 29.25
C GLU A 15 2.04 -2.17 27.77
N LYS A 16 1.12 -2.67 26.95
CA LYS A 16 0.95 -2.26 25.55
C LYS A 16 0.44 -0.81 25.50
N LYS A 17 1.35 0.14 25.23
CA LYS A 17 1.00 1.51 24.78
C LYS A 17 0.32 1.46 23.40
N GLY A 18 -1.01 1.38 23.41
CA GLY A 18 -1.88 1.29 22.23
C GLY A 18 -1.99 2.58 21.41
N GLY A 19 -2.23 2.43 20.11
CA GLY A 19 -2.78 3.45 19.21
C GLY A 19 -1.77 4.39 18.53
N ARG A 20 -0.99 5.16 19.28
CA ARG A 20 -0.24 6.34 18.74
C ARG A 20 1.01 6.02 17.91
N HIS A 21 1.63 4.84 18.08
CA HIS A 21 2.84 4.46 17.34
C HIS A 21 2.59 3.69 16.03
N LEU A 22 1.38 3.16 15.82
CA LEU A 22 1.07 2.34 14.64
C LEU A 22 0.96 3.16 13.35
N VAL A 23 0.48 4.39 13.43
CA VAL A 23 0.30 5.28 12.26
C VAL A 23 1.63 5.66 11.59
N PRO A 24 2.65 6.17 12.29
CA PRO A 24 3.94 6.50 11.66
C PRO A 24 4.69 5.25 11.15
N ILE A 25 4.56 4.12 11.84
CA ILE A 25 5.06 2.82 11.36
C ILE A 25 4.41 2.46 10.03
N PHE A 26 3.08 2.51 9.98
CA PHE A 26 2.32 2.17 8.79
C PHE A 26 2.66 3.10 7.62
N ALA A 27 2.75 4.41 7.87
CA ALA A 27 3.15 5.38 6.86
C ALA A 27 4.53 5.06 6.26
N GLY A 28 5.53 4.74 7.10
CA GLY A 28 6.86 4.35 6.61
C GLY A 28 6.84 3.08 5.75
N LEU A 29 6.03 2.09 6.13
CA LEU A 29 5.85 0.85 5.37
C LEU A 29 5.13 1.10 4.03
N LEU A 30 4.14 2.00 4.01
CA LEU A 30 3.47 2.41 2.77
C LEU A 30 4.43 3.15 1.83
N VAL A 31 5.32 4.01 2.34
CA VAL A 31 6.33 4.66 1.51
C VAL A 31 7.29 3.64 0.90
N ALA A 32 7.79 2.68 1.69
CA ALA A 32 8.66 1.62 1.17
C ALA A 32 7.98 0.76 0.09
N MET A 33 6.70 0.45 0.29
CA MET A 33 5.90 -0.29 -0.67
C MET A 33 5.59 0.52 -1.93
N PHE A 34 5.25 1.81 -1.79
CA PHE A 34 5.04 2.74 -2.89
C PHE A 34 6.30 2.83 -3.76
N LEU A 35 7.47 2.97 -3.13
CA LEU A 35 8.75 3.00 -3.82
C LEU A 35 8.98 1.76 -4.69
N ALA A 36 8.74 0.58 -4.13
CA ALA A 36 8.92 -0.69 -4.82
C ALA A 36 7.93 -0.86 -6.00
N ALA A 37 6.66 -0.47 -5.80
CA ALA A 37 5.62 -0.62 -6.82
C ALA A 37 5.76 0.42 -7.94
N LEU A 38 6.14 1.66 -7.62
CA LEU A 38 6.36 2.73 -8.59
C LEU A 38 7.56 2.42 -9.49
N ASP A 39 8.66 1.92 -8.90
CA ASP A 39 9.88 1.61 -9.65
C ASP A 39 9.72 0.44 -10.63
N GLN A 40 8.77 -0.48 -10.37
CA GLN A 40 8.41 -1.53 -11.32
C GLN A 40 7.81 -0.97 -12.61
N THR A 41 7.12 0.17 -12.56
CA THR A 41 6.32 0.68 -13.68
C THR A 41 6.87 1.98 -14.29
N ILE A 42 7.66 2.76 -13.55
CA ILE A 42 8.16 4.08 -14.00
C ILE A 42 9.00 4.01 -15.28
N PHE A 43 9.82 2.97 -15.43
CA PHE A 43 10.70 2.85 -16.60
C PHE A 43 10.01 2.25 -17.82
N SER A 44 8.75 1.82 -17.71
CA SER A 44 8.02 1.22 -18.84
C SER A 44 7.84 2.20 -20.02
N THR A 45 7.62 3.48 -19.73
CA THR A 45 7.43 4.54 -20.73
C THR A 45 8.74 5.22 -21.13
N ALA A 46 9.74 5.22 -20.25
CA ALA A 46 11.05 5.84 -20.50
C ALA A 46 12.03 4.92 -21.27
N LEU A 47 11.74 3.62 -21.35
CA LEU A 47 12.68 2.62 -21.86
C LEU A 47 13.20 2.89 -23.28
N PRO A 48 12.36 3.28 -24.27
CA PRO A 48 12.86 3.59 -25.62
C PRO A 48 13.86 4.77 -25.64
N THR A 49 13.59 5.83 -24.86
CA THR A 49 14.47 7.00 -24.76
C THR A 49 15.80 6.65 -24.09
N ILE A 50 15.77 5.85 -23.02
CA ILE A 50 16.98 5.34 -22.34
C ILE A 50 17.88 4.60 -23.34
N VAL A 51 17.28 3.75 -24.17
CA VAL A 51 17.99 2.97 -25.19
C VAL A 51 18.58 3.86 -26.28
N GLY A 52 17.84 4.90 -26.70
CA GLY A 52 18.32 5.91 -27.64
C GLY A 52 19.54 6.66 -27.11
N ASP A 53 19.47 7.14 -25.87
CA ASP A 53 20.56 7.90 -25.22
C ASP A 53 21.81 7.04 -24.99
N LEU A 54 21.63 5.79 -24.55
CA LEU A 54 22.72 4.89 -24.16
C LEU A 54 23.18 3.95 -25.29
N HIS A 55 22.63 4.11 -26.50
CA HIS A 55 22.99 3.36 -27.71
C HIS A 55 22.96 1.83 -27.53
N GLY A 56 21.97 1.31 -26.79
CA GLY A 56 21.94 -0.07 -26.28
C GLY A 56 20.73 -0.90 -26.72
N VAL A 57 20.34 -0.85 -28.01
CA VAL A 57 19.09 -1.47 -28.52
C VAL A 57 19.00 -2.96 -28.19
N ASP A 58 20.09 -3.71 -28.37
CA ASP A 58 20.14 -5.16 -28.11
C ASP A 58 19.93 -5.54 -26.64
N GLN A 59 20.03 -4.56 -25.73
CA GLN A 59 19.98 -4.73 -24.29
C GLN A 59 18.71 -4.14 -23.66
N MET A 60 17.78 -3.61 -24.46
CA MET A 60 16.54 -2.98 -23.99
C MET A 60 15.75 -3.83 -22.99
N LEU A 61 15.54 -5.11 -23.30
CA LEU A 61 14.78 -6.04 -22.44
C LEU A 61 15.47 -6.29 -21.09
N TRP A 62 16.80 -6.17 -21.02
CA TRP A 62 17.56 -6.47 -19.80
C TRP A 62 17.32 -5.47 -18.68
N VAL A 63 16.93 -4.22 -18.97
CA VAL A 63 16.67 -3.18 -17.97
C VAL A 63 15.52 -3.59 -17.03
N THR A 64 14.45 -4.15 -17.59
CA THR A 64 13.31 -4.65 -16.80
C THR A 64 13.56 -6.05 -16.29
N THR A 65 14.12 -6.93 -17.12
CA THR A 65 14.36 -8.33 -16.77
C THR A 65 15.34 -8.50 -15.62
N ALA A 66 16.43 -7.71 -15.57
CA ALA A 66 17.43 -7.81 -14.49
C ALA A 66 16.83 -7.44 -13.12
N TYR A 67 16.03 -6.37 -13.06
CA TYR A 67 15.31 -6.00 -11.84
C TYR A 67 14.31 -7.09 -11.43
N LEU A 68 13.48 -7.54 -12.37
CA LEU A 68 12.43 -8.53 -12.10
C LEU A 68 13.03 -9.84 -11.59
N LEU A 69 14.12 -10.30 -12.21
CA LEU A 69 14.83 -11.51 -11.86
C LEU A 69 15.43 -11.41 -10.45
N ALA A 70 16.17 -10.33 -10.16
CA ALA A 70 16.74 -10.10 -8.85
C ALA A 70 15.66 -9.98 -7.76
N ALA A 71 14.58 -9.25 -8.03
CA ALA A 71 13.47 -9.08 -7.10
C ALA A 71 12.73 -10.41 -6.83
N THR A 72 12.49 -11.21 -7.87
CA THR A 72 11.78 -12.50 -7.73
C THR A 72 12.59 -13.49 -6.92
N ILE A 73 13.90 -13.60 -7.17
CA ILE A 73 14.79 -14.52 -6.43
C ILE A 73 14.92 -14.10 -4.96
N MET A 74 14.97 -12.79 -4.68
CA MET A 74 15.13 -12.29 -3.31
C MET A 74 13.88 -12.41 -2.44
N MET A 75 12.68 -12.54 -3.02
CA MET A 75 11.44 -12.64 -2.23
C MET A 75 11.46 -13.79 -1.21
N PRO A 76 11.65 -15.07 -1.59
CA PRO A 76 11.71 -16.17 -0.61
C PRO A 76 12.86 -16.02 0.39
N ILE A 77 14.00 -15.48 -0.06
CA ILE A 77 15.18 -15.25 0.77
C ILE A 77 14.87 -14.25 1.89
N TYR A 78 14.26 -13.10 1.57
CA TYR A 78 13.82 -12.13 2.58
C TYR A 78 12.71 -12.66 3.47
N GLY A 79 11.83 -13.53 2.97
CA GLY A 79 10.82 -14.21 3.78
C GLY A 79 11.45 -15.03 4.89
N LYS A 80 12.37 -15.92 4.50
CA LYS A 80 13.06 -16.82 5.42
C LYS A 80 13.98 -16.07 6.38
N LEU A 81 14.82 -15.18 5.87
CA LEU A 81 15.69 -14.36 6.72
C LEU A 81 14.85 -13.46 7.64
N GLY A 82 13.71 -12.95 7.15
CA GLY A 82 12.74 -12.15 7.92
C GLY A 82 12.30 -12.83 9.20
N ASP A 83 12.02 -14.13 9.10
CA ASP A 83 11.59 -14.96 10.22
C ASP A 83 12.76 -15.35 11.16
N LEU A 84 14.01 -15.34 10.70
CA LEU A 84 15.20 -15.77 11.47
C LEU A 84 15.96 -14.64 12.17
N ILE A 85 16.27 -13.56 11.45
CA ILE A 85 17.13 -12.45 11.94
C ILE A 85 16.32 -11.18 12.27
N GLY A 86 15.01 -11.21 12.06
CA GLY A 86 14.09 -10.12 12.36
C GLY A 86 13.85 -9.16 11.19
N ARG A 87 12.59 -8.72 11.04
CA ARG A 87 12.10 -7.99 9.86
C ARG A 87 12.61 -6.54 9.76
N LYS A 88 12.85 -5.86 10.90
CA LYS A 88 13.30 -4.46 10.93
C LYS A 88 14.64 -4.29 10.19
N SER A 89 15.65 -5.05 10.59
CA SER A 89 17.00 -4.94 10.06
C SER A 89 17.03 -5.25 8.57
N LEU A 90 16.27 -6.27 8.16
CA LEU A 90 16.15 -6.65 6.76
C LEU A 90 15.44 -5.59 5.91
N LEU A 91 14.42 -4.92 6.43
CA LEU A 91 13.75 -3.84 5.70
C LEU A 91 14.73 -2.68 5.45
N ILE A 92 15.54 -2.32 6.46
CA ILE A 92 16.56 -1.28 6.32
C ILE A 92 17.62 -1.70 5.30
N ILE A 93 18.12 -2.93 5.36
CA ILE A 93 19.09 -3.46 4.39
C ILE A 93 18.51 -3.44 2.97
N ALA A 94 17.26 -3.89 2.79
CA ALA A 94 16.58 -3.88 1.51
C ALA A 94 16.42 -2.46 0.94
N LEU A 95 16.03 -1.49 1.79
CA LEU A 95 15.95 -0.07 1.41
C LEU A 95 17.32 0.49 1.03
N SER A 96 18.37 0.19 1.79
CA SER A 96 19.73 0.65 1.50
C SER A 96 20.25 0.09 0.17
N ILE A 97 20.04 -1.20 -0.09
CA ILE A 97 20.41 -1.84 -1.37
C ILE A 97 19.61 -1.21 -2.52
N PHE A 98 18.30 -1.00 -2.31
CA PHE A 98 17.44 -0.38 -3.32
C PHE A 98 17.91 1.04 -3.68
N VAL A 99 18.16 1.90 -2.68
CA VAL A 99 18.68 3.26 -2.87
C VAL A 99 20.06 3.24 -3.52
N GLY A 100 20.94 2.32 -3.12
CA GLY A 100 22.25 2.14 -3.74
C GLY A 100 22.14 1.77 -5.23
N GLY A 101 21.24 0.85 -5.57
CA GLY A 101 20.94 0.51 -6.96
C GLY A 101 20.36 1.69 -7.75
N SER A 102 19.48 2.49 -7.13
CA SER A 102 18.96 3.72 -7.74
C SER A 102 20.07 4.73 -8.01
N LEU A 103 21.02 4.93 -7.09
CA LEU A 103 22.17 5.82 -7.31
C LEU A 103 23.04 5.36 -8.49
N VAL A 104 23.30 4.06 -8.59
CA VAL A 104 24.04 3.48 -9.73
C VAL A 104 23.29 3.73 -11.05
N GLY A 105 21.98 3.51 -11.08
CA GLY A 105 21.15 3.80 -12.26
C GLY A 105 21.09 5.29 -12.63
N ALA A 106 21.06 6.17 -11.64
CA ALA A 106 21.01 7.63 -11.84
C ALA A 106 22.26 8.18 -12.53
N VAL A 107 23.43 7.58 -12.28
CA VAL A 107 24.72 7.99 -12.85
C VAL A 107 25.16 7.13 -14.03
N ALA A 108 24.31 6.22 -14.52
CA ALA A 108 24.65 5.31 -15.61
C ALA A 108 24.92 6.08 -16.92
N ASN A 109 26.06 5.78 -17.54
CA ASN A 109 26.50 6.36 -18.83
C ASN A 109 26.47 5.35 -19.98
N ASP A 110 26.22 4.08 -19.69
CA ASP A 110 26.03 3.02 -20.67
C ASP A 110 24.99 2.01 -20.15
N MET A 111 24.51 1.17 -21.07
CA MET A 111 23.44 0.21 -20.78
C MET A 111 23.85 -0.85 -19.76
N THR A 112 25.13 -1.25 -19.72
CA THR A 112 25.62 -2.27 -18.80
C THR A 112 25.56 -1.77 -17.36
N VAL A 113 26.03 -0.55 -17.10
CA VAL A 113 25.96 0.07 -15.77
C VAL A 113 24.51 0.24 -15.32
N LEU A 114 23.62 0.63 -16.24
CA LEU A 114 22.19 0.73 -15.96
C LEU A 114 21.60 -0.62 -15.55
N ILE A 115 21.91 -1.70 -16.29
CA ILE A 115 21.43 -3.05 -15.98
C ILE A 115 21.97 -3.53 -14.63
N ILE A 116 23.23 -3.25 -14.31
CA ILE A 116 23.81 -3.55 -12.98
C ILE A 116 23.05 -2.78 -11.90
N GLY A 117 22.79 -1.48 -12.11
CA GLY A 117 21.98 -0.66 -11.20
C GLY A 117 20.59 -1.26 -10.97
N ARG A 118 19.92 -1.71 -12.04
CA ARG A 118 18.61 -2.38 -11.99
C ARG A 118 18.67 -3.73 -11.26
N ALA A 119 19.72 -4.52 -11.46
CA ALA A 119 19.92 -5.78 -10.74
C ALA A 119 20.08 -5.52 -9.23
N ILE A 120 20.95 -4.59 -8.84
CA ILE A 120 21.15 -4.20 -7.44
C ILE A 120 19.84 -3.67 -6.84
N GLN A 121 19.14 -2.80 -7.57
CA GLN A 121 17.86 -2.25 -7.13
C GLN A 121 16.81 -3.36 -6.95
N GLY A 122 16.75 -4.32 -7.86
CA GLY A 122 15.87 -5.49 -7.77
C GLY A 122 16.19 -6.35 -6.55
N LEU A 123 17.48 -6.51 -6.20
CA LEU A 123 17.87 -7.23 -4.97
C LEU A 123 17.25 -6.60 -3.73
N GLY A 124 17.17 -5.27 -3.64
CA GLY A 124 16.46 -4.60 -2.54
C GLY A 124 14.93 -4.63 -2.71
N GLY A 125 14.45 -4.37 -3.92
CA GLY A 125 13.02 -4.22 -4.26
C GLY A 125 12.18 -5.46 -3.96
N GLY A 126 12.75 -6.66 -4.14
CA GLY A 126 12.09 -7.93 -3.80
C GLY A 126 11.72 -8.05 -2.31
N GLY A 127 12.46 -7.37 -1.43
CA GLY A 127 12.21 -7.36 0.01
C GLY A 127 11.22 -6.29 0.47
N LEU A 128 11.14 -5.15 -0.21
CA LEU A 128 10.41 -3.98 0.29
C LEU A 128 8.91 -4.24 0.50
N MET A 129 8.23 -4.71 -0.54
CA MET A 129 6.78 -4.98 -0.46
C MET A 129 6.48 -6.17 0.47
N LEU A 130 7.31 -7.22 0.40
CA LEU A 130 7.15 -8.42 1.22
C LEU A 130 7.35 -8.12 2.71
N LEU A 131 8.46 -7.49 3.07
CA LEU A 131 8.79 -7.18 4.47
C LEU A 131 7.77 -6.20 5.04
N ALA A 132 7.28 -5.24 4.24
CA ALA A 132 6.17 -4.39 4.64
C ALA A 132 4.92 -5.23 5.01
N GLN A 133 4.49 -6.15 4.15
CA GLN A 133 3.33 -7.01 4.41
C GLN A 133 3.53 -7.92 5.63
N ALA A 134 4.75 -8.40 5.84
CA ALA A 134 5.09 -9.27 6.95
C ALA A 134 5.18 -8.50 8.29
N ILE A 135 5.74 -7.28 8.29
CA ILE A 135 5.76 -6.41 9.48
C ILE A 135 4.34 -6.04 9.91
N ILE A 136 3.43 -5.79 8.97
CA ILE A 136 2.01 -5.58 9.29
C ILE A 136 1.39 -6.79 9.96
N ALA A 137 1.75 -8.00 9.54
CA ALA A 137 1.27 -9.18 10.22
C ALA A 137 1.76 -9.27 11.67
N ASP A 138 2.99 -8.84 11.95
CA ASP A 138 3.54 -8.89 13.32
C ASP A 138 2.93 -7.84 14.26
N VAL A 139 2.61 -6.64 13.76
CA VAL A 139 2.18 -5.50 14.60
C VAL A 139 0.66 -5.31 14.64
N VAL A 140 -0.09 -5.88 13.69
CA VAL A 140 -1.54 -5.74 13.59
C VAL A 140 -2.24 -7.08 13.86
N PRO A 141 -3.23 -7.12 14.79
CA PRO A 141 -4.05 -8.30 15.03
C PRO A 141 -4.74 -8.77 13.74
N ALA A 142 -4.91 -10.09 13.55
CA ALA A 142 -5.45 -10.66 12.31
C ALA A 142 -6.80 -10.04 11.92
N ARG A 143 -7.68 -9.75 12.89
CA ARG A 143 -8.96 -9.08 12.67
C ARG A 143 -8.84 -7.69 12.03
N GLU A 144 -7.80 -6.92 12.32
CA GLU A 144 -7.61 -5.59 11.74
C GLU A 144 -6.76 -5.60 10.46
N ARG A 145 -6.00 -6.67 10.21
CA ARG A 145 -5.10 -6.78 9.04
C ARG A 145 -5.81 -6.52 7.72
N GLY A 146 -7.09 -6.90 7.58
CA GLY A 146 -7.88 -6.64 6.38
C GLY A 146 -7.89 -5.15 5.98
N LYS A 147 -8.08 -4.24 6.95
CA LYS A 147 -8.09 -2.79 6.73
C LYS A 147 -6.73 -2.29 6.21
N TYR A 148 -5.64 -2.73 6.84
CA TYR A 148 -4.28 -2.32 6.46
C TYR A 148 -3.87 -2.90 5.11
N MET A 149 -4.20 -4.17 4.88
CA MET A 149 -3.99 -4.86 3.59
C MET A 149 -4.78 -4.17 2.47
N GLY A 150 -6.02 -3.75 2.73
CA GLY A 150 -6.81 -2.97 1.78
C GLY A 150 -6.13 -1.65 1.37
N VAL A 151 -5.52 -0.93 2.33
CA VAL A 151 -4.75 0.30 2.04
C VAL A 151 -3.43 -0.01 1.32
N MET A 152 -2.76 -1.10 1.64
CA MET A 152 -1.57 -1.54 0.89
C MET A 152 -1.91 -1.83 -0.58
N GLY A 153 -2.98 -2.58 -0.84
CA GLY A 153 -3.47 -2.80 -2.20
C GLY A 153 -3.79 -1.50 -2.93
N ALA A 154 -4.33 -0.53 -2.20
CA ALA A 154 -4.61 0.77 -2.77
C ALA A 154 -3.32 1.52 -3.19
N VAL A 155 -2.29 1.54 -2.34
CA VAL A 155 -0.98 2.14 -2.68
C VAL A 155 -0.35 1.44 -3.90
N PHE A 156 -0.47 0.12 -4.00
CA PHE A 156 0.00 -0.61 -5.18
C PHE A 156 -0.72 -0.18 -6.47
N GLY A 157 -2.06 -0.12 -6.44
CA GLY A 157 -2.85 0.35 -7.58
C GLY A 157 -2.50 1.77 -7.99
N LEU A 158 -2.38 2.69 -7.03
CA LEU A 158 -1.97 4.07 -7.29
C LEU A 158 -0.58 4.13 -7.96
N SER A 159 0.38 3.39 -7.42
CA SER A 159 1.75 3.35 -7.95
C SER A 159 1.81 2.84 -9.39
N SER A 160 0.91 1.92 -9.76
CA SER A 160 0.88 1.33 -11.10
C SER A 160 0.55 2.35 -12.21
N VAL A 161 -0.20 3.42 -11.90
CA VAL A 161 -0.52 4.50 -12.86
C VAL A 161 0.39 5.70 -12.68
N VAL A 162 0.72 6.06 -11.43
CA VAL A 162 1.65 7.16 -11.14
C VAL A 162 3.02 6.89 -11.74
N GLY A 163 3.49 5.64 -11.75
CA GLY A 163 4.78 5.26 -12.32
C GLY A 163 4.92 5.65 -13.80
N PRO A 164 4.12 5.10 -14.73
CA PRO A 164 4.21 5.44 -16.16
C PRO A 164 4.01 6.93 -16.45
N LEU A 165 3.11 7.59 -15.71
CA LEU A 165 2.85 9.04 -15.83
C LEU A 165 4.09 9.86 -15.45
N LEU A 166 4.68 9.59 -14.29
CA LEU A 166 5.92 10.25 -13.86
C LEU A 166 7.08 9.91 -14.79
N GLY A 167 7.18 8.66 -15.24
CA GLY A 167 8.20 8.20 -16.18
C GLY A 167 8.16 8.95 -17.51
N GLY A 168 6.96 9.12 -18.08
CA GLY A 168 6.75 9.92 -19.30
C GLY A 168 7.10 11.38 -19.07
N TRP A 169 6.54 12.00 -18.03
CA TRP A 169 6.81 13.41 -17.71
C TRP A 169 8.28 13.70 -17.47
N PHE A 170 8.98 12.85 -16.70
CA PHE A 170 10.42 13.01 -16.48
C PHE A 170 11.23 12.90 -17.77
N THR A 171 10.83 11.98 -18.65
CA THR A 171 11.52 11.77 -19.93
C THR A 171 11.30 12.94 -20.88
N GLU A 172 10.11 13.54 -20.89
CA GLU A 172 9.75 14.67 -21.77
C GLU A 172 10.31 16.01 -21.28
N SER A 173 10.38 16.25 -19.98
CA SER A 173 10.65 17.60 -19.43
C SER A 173 12.03 17.78 -18.77
N LEU A 174 12.60 16.74 -18.17
CA LEU A 174 13.86 16.83 -17.41
C LEU A 174 14.92 15.86 -17.95
N SER A 175 14.81 14.58 -17.57
CA SER A 175 15.65 13.46 -17.98
C SER A 175 15.08 12.18 -17.36
N TRP A 176 15.18 11.05 -18.07
CA TRP A 176 14.81 9.73 -17.54
C TRP A 176 15.57 9.37 -16.25
N ARG A 177 16.76 9.96 -16.01
CA ARG A 177 17.56 9.78 -14.79
C ARG A 177 16.83 10.24 -13.52
N MET A 178 15.87 11.15 -13.65
CA MET A 178 15.06 11.62 -12.53
C MET A 178 14.20 10.51 -11.91
N GLY A 179 13.83 9.48 -12.69
CA GLY A 179 13.15 8.30 -12.15
C GLY A 179 13.97 7.59 -11.07
N PHE A 180 15.30 7.56 -11.21
CA PHE A 180 16.20 7.03 -10.19
C PHE A 180 16.45 8.01 -9.05
N TRP A 181 16.63 9.30 -9.35
CA TRP A 181 16.83 10.32 -8.31
C TRP A 181 15.63 10.48 -7.39
N LEU A 182 14.40 10.28 -7.89
CA LEU A 182 13.18 10.29 -7.07
C LEU A 182 13.22 9.23 -5.95
N ASN A 183 13.80 8.06 -6.23
CA ASN A 183 13.84 6.97 -5.27
C ASN A 183 14.75 7.23 -4.07
N VAL A 184 15.78 8.05 -4.24
CA VAL A 184 16.80 8.34 -3.21
C VAL A 184 16.20 9.07 -1.98
N PRO A 185 15.55 10.25 -2.11
CA PRO A 185 14.99 10.95 -0.96
C PRO A 185 13.86 10.14 -0.30
N LEU A 186 13.00 9.50 -1.09
CA LEU A 186 11.92 8.64 -0.57
C LEU A 186 12.48 7.43 0.21
N GLY A 187 13.52 6.80 -0.31
CA GLY A 187 14.19 5.69 0.35
C GLY A 187 14.88 6.12 1.65
N ILE A 188 15.52 7.29 1.68
CA ILE A 188 16.10 7.86 2.91
C ILE A 188 15.01 8.11 3.96
N VAL A 189 13.89 8.73 3.56
CA VAL A 189 12.74 8.95 4.45
C VAL A 189 12.19 7.64 4.99
N ALA A 190 12.04 6.61 4.15
CA ALA A 190 11.60 5.28 4.57
C ALA A 190 12.59 4.62 5.56
N ILE A 191 13.90 4.75 5.33
CA ILE A 191 14.94 4.26 6.25
C ILE A 191 14.83 4.96 7.60
N LEU A 192 14.75 6.29 7.60
CA LEU A 192 14.61 7.08 8.83
C LEU A 192 13.34 6.69 9.60
N ALA A 193 12.21 6.54 8.90
CA ALA A 193 10.97 6.08 9.49
C ALA A 193 11.10 4.67 10.10
N ALA A 194 11.74 3.73 9.39
CA ALA A 194 11.98 2.38 9.88
C ALA A 194 12.92 2.36 11.10
N VAL A 195 13.97 3.18 11.11
CA VAL A 195 14.92 3.25 12.23
C VAL A 195 14.24 3.82 13.48
N LEU A 196 13.51 4.92 13.33
CA LEU A 196 12.93 5.68 14.45
C LEU A 196 11.66 5.04 15.03
N PHE A 197 10.78 4.50 14.18
CA PHE A 197 9.44 4.08 14.61
C PHE A 197 9.29 2.57 14.73
N LEU A 198 10.06 1.77 13.99
CA LEU A 198 9.93 0.31 14.03
C LEU A 198 10.71 -0.23 15.25
N LYS A 199 10.02 -0.71 16.28
CA LYS A 199 10.63 -1.44 17.40
C LYS A 199 10.08 -2.86 17.41
N LEU A 200 10.76 -3.77 16.71
CA LEU A 200 10.44 -5.20 16.73
C LEU A 200 11.45 -5.98 17.58
N PRO A 201 11.03 -7.09 18.21
CA PRO A 201 11.94 -8.00 18.90
C PRO A 201 13.06 -8.48 17.98
N LYS A 202 14.29 -8.44 18.47
CA LYS A 202 15.43 -9.07 17.79
C LYS A 202 15.38 -10.57 18.06
N HIS A 203 15.69 -11.36 17.05
CA HIS A 203 15.88 -12.79 17.19
C HIS A 203 17.37 -13.07 17.18
N ASP A 204 17.89 -13.67 18.24
CA ASP A 204 19.33 -13.93 18.43
C ASP A 204 19.78 -15.31 17.92
N GLN A 205 18.97 -15.97 17.07
CA GLN A 205 19.33 -17.26 16.50
C GLN A 205 20.28 -17.10 15.31
N LYS A 206 21.29 -17.96 15.22
CA LYS A 206 22.20 -18.01 14.06
C LYS A 206 21.45 -18.69 12.90
N PRO A 207 21.16 -17.98 11.80
CA PRO A 207 20.44 -18.56 10.67
C PRO A 207 21.32 -19.59 9.94
N ASN A 208 20.77 -20.76 9.59
CA ASN A 208 21.41 -21.65 8.63
C ASN A 208 20.82 -21.39 7.25
N ILE A 209 21.57 -20.69 6.40
CA ILE A 209 21.11 -20.35 5.06
C ILE A 209 21.19 -21.58 4.16
N ASP A 210 20.07 -21.96 3.53
CA ASP A 210 20.03 -23.01 2.51
C ASP A 210 20.61 -22.50 1.17
N ILE A 211 21.94 -22.51 1.07
CA ILE A 211 22.65 -22.04 -0.14
C ILE A 211 22.31 -22.90 -1.36
N LEU A 212 22.10 -24.21 -1.16
CA LEU A 212 21.77 -25.14 -2.26
C LEU A 212 20.36 -24.86 -2.81
N GLY A 213 19.39 -24.67 -1.92
CA GLY A 213 18.04 -24.22 -2.28
C GLY A 213 18.06 -22.88 -2.99
N ILE A 214 18.82 -21.89 -2.50
CA ILE A 214 18.96 -20.57 -3.14
C ILE A 214 19.51 -20.72 -4.55
N ALA A 215 20.62 -21.46 -4.71
CA ALA A 215 21.29 -21.60 -6.00
C ALA A 215 20.41 -22.32 -7.02
N THR A 216 19.76 -23.42 -6.62
CA THR A 216 18.89 -24.19 -7.51
C THR A 216 17.64 -23.42 -7.90
N MET A 217 17.01 -22.72 -6.96
CA MET A 217 15.89 -21.81 -7.21
C MET A 217 16.28 -20.67 -8.14
N ALA A 218 17.41 -20.01 -7.87
CA ALA A 218 17.89 -18.89 -8.67
C ALA A 218 18.09 -19.28 -10.14
N VAL A 219 18.72 -20.44 -10.41
CA VAL A 219 18.91 -20.93 -11.78
C VAL A 219 17.58 -21.29 -12.44
N GLY A 220 16.69 -22.03 -11.74
CA GLY A 220 15.39 -22.40 -12.30
C GLY A 220 14.50 -21.20 -12.62
N VAL A 221 14.43 -20.24 -11.70
CA VAL A 221 13.65 -18.99 -11.87
C VAL A 221 14.27 -18.11 -12.95
N THR A 222 15.59 -18.02 -13.01
CA THR A 222 16.29 -17.30 -14.10
C THR A 222 15.95 -17.90 -15.45
N ALA A 223 16.02 -19.23 -15.57
CA ALA A 223 15.68 -19.90 -16.81
C ALA A 223 14.21 -19.68 -17.20
N LEU A 224 13.29 -19.72 -16.22
CA LEU A 224 11.87 -19.47 -16.46
C LEU A 224 11.61 -18.04 -16.93
N ILE A 225 12.14 -17.04 -16.21
CA ILE A 225 11.96 -15.62 -16.55
C ILE A 225 12.61 -15.30 -17.90
N LEU A 226 13.76 -15.89 -18.22
CA LEU A 226 14.38 -15.71 -19.54
C LEU A 226 13.58 -16.39 -20.64
N ALA A 227 13.06 -17.60 -20.42
CA ALA A 227 12.22 -18.30 -21.39
C ALA A 227 10.96 -17.47 -21.72
N THR A 228 10.32 -16.89 -20.72
CA THR A 228 9.13 -16.06 -20.89
C THR A 228 9.45 -14.69 -21.47
N SER A 229 10.55 -14.06 -21.04
CA SER A 229 10.95 -12.74 -21.55
C SER A 229 11.41 -12.79 -23.02
N TRP A 230 12.13 -13.84 -23.41
CA TRP A 230 12.69 -13.95 -24.76
C TRP A 230 11.79 -14.69 -25.74
N GLY A 231 10.93 -15.59 -25.26
CA GLY A 231 9.99 -16.35 -26.08
C GLY A 231 9.01 -15.43 -26.81
N GLY A 232 8.94 -15.56 -28.13
CA GLY A 232 8.10 -14.75 -29.01
C GLY A 232 8.58 -13.31 -29.25
N ASN A 233 9.67 -12.88 -28.60
CA ASN A 233 10.27 -11.55 -28.80
C ASN A 233 11.63 -11.66 -29.50
N LYS A 234 12.56 -12.40 -28.91
CA LYS A 234 13.93 -12.58 -29.41
C LYS A 234 14.14 -13.93 -30.09
N TYR A 235 13.48 -14.96 -29.57
CA TYR A 235 13.53 -16.31 -30.12
C TYR A 235 12.11 -16.86 -30.23
N ASP A 236 11.86 -17.67 -31.26
CA ASP A 236 10.59 -18.36 -31.42
C ASP A 236 10.35 -19.36 -30.28
N TRP A 237 9.10 -19.61 -29.94
CA TRP A 237 8.72 -20.48 -28.83
C TRP A 237 9.16 -21.94 -29.00
N ASP A 238 9.27 -22.40 -30.25
CA ASP A 238 9.73 -23.73 -30.64
C ASP A 238 11.25 -23.83 -30.80
N SER A 239 11.97 -22.71 -30.65
CA SER A 239 13.42 -22.69 -30.72
C SER A 239 14.06 -23.52 -29.61
N TRP A 240 15.20 -24.14 -29.92
CA TRP A 240 15.93 -24.98 -28.97
C TRP A 240 16.41 -24.19 -27.74
N GLN A 241 16.61 -22.87 -27.86
CA GLN A 241 16.97 -21.98 -26.76
C GLN A 241 15.83 -21.88 -25.74
N ILE A 242 14.60 -21.63 -26.20
CA ILE A 242 13.43 -21.51 -25.31
C ILE A 242 13.06 -22.86 -24.71
N LEU A 243 13.02 -23.92 -25.53
CA LEU A 243 12.78 -25.27 -25.03
C LEU A 243 13.88 -25.74 -24.07
N GLY A 244 15.14 -25.37 -24.33
CA GLY A 244 16.27 -25.61 -23.44
C GLY A 244 16.13 -24.90 -22.10
N LEU A 245 15.70 -23.64 -22.09
CA LEU A 245 15.42 -22.88 -20.86
C LEU A 245 14.26 -23.47 -20.06
N PHE A 246 13.19 -23.94 -20.72
CA PHE A 246 12.13 -24.70 -20.05
C PHE A 246 12.63 -26.03 -19.49
N GLY A 247 13.51 -26.73 -20.21
CA GLY A 247 14.19 -27.93 -19.74
C GLY A 247 15.04 -27.67 -18.49
N VAL A 248 15.85 -26.60 -18.50
CA VAL A 248 16.64 -26.15 -17.34
C VAL A 248 15.72 -25.81 -16.17
N THR A 249 14.62 -25.10 -16.42
CA THR A 249 13.61 -24.79 -15.40
C THR A 249 13.05 -26.06 -14.76
N ALA A 250 12.69 -27.07 -15.56
CA ALA A 250 12.16 -28.34 -15.06
C ALA A 250 13.20 -29.11 -14.23
N VAL A 251 14.43 -29.22 -14.73
CA VAL A 251 15.53 -29.91 -14.03
C VAL A 251 15.84 -29.22 -12.71
N PHE A 252 16.05 -27.90 -12.73
CA PHE A 252 16.37 -27.14 -11.52
C PHE A 252 15.18 -27.01 -10.57
N GLY A 253 13.95 -27.08 -11.06
CA GLY A 253 12.75 -27.21 -10.22
C GLY A 253 12.73 -28.53 -9.45
N VAL A 254 13.08 -29.66 -10.09
CA VAL A 254 13.21 -30.95 -9.40
C VAL A 254 14.38 -30.92 -8.41
N LEU A 255 15.54 -30.37 -8.81
CA LEU A 255 16.69 -30.23 -7.92
C LEU A 255 16.39 -29.33 -6.72
N PHE A 256 15.62 -28.27 -6.91
CA PHE A 256 15.15 -27.40 -5.84
C PHE A 256 14.29 -28.15 -4.82
N VAL A 257 13.30 -28.93 -5.28
CA VAL A 257 12.47 -29.75 -4.38
C VAL A 257 13.30 -30.78 -3.61
N ILE A 258 14.31 -31.37 -4.27
CA ILE A 258 15.24 -32.30 -3.61
C ILE A 258 16.09 -31.56 -2.56
N ALA A 259 16.66 -30.41 -2.90
CA ALA A 259 17.48 -29.59 -2.00
C ALA A 259 16.69 -29.18 -0.75
N GLU A 260 15.49 -28.62 -0.93
CA GLU A 260 14.60 -28.18 0.15
C GLU A 260 14.14 -29.34 1.05
N LYS A 261 14.06 -30.57 0.53
CA LYS A 261 13.74 -31.76 1.33
C LYS A 261 14.85 -32.14 2.32
N PHE A 262 16.11 -31.86 1.97
CA PHE A 262 17.28 -32.19 2.81
C PHE A 262 17.81 -30.99 3.60
N ALA A 263 17.36 -29.78 3.29
CA ALA A 263 17.74 -28.57 3.99
C ALA A 263 17.27 -28.58 5.45
N LYS A 264 18.12 -28.09 6.36
CA LYS A 264 17.76 -27.91 7.79
C LYS A 264 16.76 -26.77 7.96
N GLU A 265 16.98 -25.68 7.23
CA GLU A 265 16.16 -24.48 7.24
C GLU A 265 15.74 -24.14 5.80
N PRO A 266 14.79 -24.90 5.22
CA PRO A 266 14.29 -24.69 3.86
C PRO A 266 13.79 -23.25 3.65
N ILE A 267 14.01 -22.68 2.46
CA ILE A 267 13.56 -21.34 2.08
C ILE A 267 12.07 -21.37 1.77
N ILE A 268 11.60 -22.43 1.11
CA ILE A 268 10.18 -22.69 0.85
C ILE A 268 9.85 -24.05 1.45
N PRO A 269 9.50 -24.09 2.75
CA PRO A 269 9.21 -25.34 3.43
C PRO A 269 8.09 -26.13 2.74
N LEU A 270 8.36 -27.37 2.37
CA LEU A 270 7.42 -28.21 1.62
C LEU A 270 6.11 -28.49 2.38
N HIS A 271 6.10 -28.32 3.71
CA HIS A 271 4.89 -28.46 4.51
C HIS A 271 3.87 -27.33 4.27
N LEU A 272 4.28 -26.17 3.76
CA LEU A 272 3.34 -25.10 3.36
C LEU A 272 2.33 -25.64 2.33
N PHE A 273 2.80 -26.46 1.38
CA PHE A 273 1.95 -27.08 0.36
C PHE A 273 1.04 -28.20 0.88
N LYS A 274 1.17 -28.63 2.14
CA LYS A 274 0.17 -29.51 2.77
C LYS A 274 -1.08 -28.74 3.19
N GLN A 275 -0.98 -27.42 3.38
CA GLN A 275 -2.12 -26.58 3.72
C GLN A 275 -2.94 -26.25 2.48
N ARG A 276 -4.17 -26.75 2.43
CA ARG A 276 -5.11 -26.53 1.33
C ARG A 276 -5.32 -25.04 1.01
N ASN A 277 -5.52 -24.22 2.04
CA ASN A 277 -5.76 -22.78 1.84
C ASN A 277 -4.59 -22.11 1.14
N PHE A 278 -3.35 -22.43 1.52
CA PHE A 278 -2.14 -21.93 0.88
C PHE A 278 -2.13 -22.25 -0.62
N ASN A 279 -2.29 -23.52 -0.99
CA ASN A 279 -2.29 -23.91 -2.40
C ASN A 279 -3.37 -23.20 -3.22
N LEU A 280 -4.60 -23.15 -2.71
CA LEU A 280 -5.72 -22.53 -3.42
C LEU A 280 -5.50 -21.03 -3.61
N THR A 281 -5.04 -20.32 -2.58
CA THR A 281 -4.79 -18.88 -2.68
C THR A 281 -3.57 -18.53 -3.50
N THR A 282 -2.55 -19.38 -3.49
CA THR A 282 -1.34 -19.20 -4.31
C THR A 282 -1.65 -19.39 -5.80
N VAL A 283 -2.40 -20.43 -6.17
CA VAL A 283 -2.82 -20.63 -7.56
C VAL A 283 -3.78 -19.52 -8.01
N ALA A 284 -4.74 -19.14 -7.16
CA ALA A 284 -5.64 -18.01 -7.42
C ALA A 284 -4.87 -16.69 -7.60
N GLY A 285 -3.87 -16.43 -6.75
CA GLY A 285 -3.03 -15.24 -6.83
C GLY A 285 -2.17 -15.20 -8.08
N LEU A 286 -1.61 -16.35 -8.48
CA LEU A 286 -0.87 -16.50 -9.72
C LEU A 286 -1.76 -16.20 -10.94
N ILE A 287 -2.99 -16.71 -10.96
CA ILE A 287 -3.95 -16.47 -12.05
C ILE A 287 -4.36 -14.99 -12.11
N ILE A 288 -4.65 -14.37 -10.95
CA ILE A 288 -4.94 -12.93 -10.90
C ILE A 288 -3.76 -12.13 -11.45
N ALA A 289 -2.51 -12.50 -11.12
CA ALA A 289 -1.34 -11.82 -11.65
C ALA A 289 -1.17 -11.99 -13.17
N ILE A 290 -1.47 -13.18 -13.71
CA ILE A 290 -1.50 -13.41 -15.17
C ILE A 290 -2.50 -12.45 -15.83
N ALA A 291 -3.73 -12.40 -15.31
CA ALA A 291 -4.79 -11.56 -15.86
C ALA A 291 -4.46 -10.06 -15.71
N MET A 292 -3.96 -9.65 -14.54
CA MET A 292 -3.63 -8.27 -14.24
C MET A 292 -2.48 -7.77 -15.11
N PHE A 293 -1.33 -8.44 -15.12
CA PHE A 293 -0.15 -7.97 -15.87
C PHE A 293 -0.31 -8.18 -17.38
N GLY A 294 -1.06 -9.21 -17.80
CA GLY A 294 -1.44 -9.38 -19.20
C GLY A 294 -2.35 -8.26 -19.71
N ALA A 295 -3.36 -7.85 -18.92
CA ALA A 295 -4.29 -6.79 -19.32
C ALA A 295 -3.68 -5.38 -19.22
N ILE A 296 -3.00 -5.06 -18.12
CA ILE A 296 -2.44 -3.72 -17.88
C ILE A 296 -1.30 -3.41 -18.86
N GLY A 297 -0.51 -4.41 -19.25
CA GLY A 297 0.68 -4.21 -20.08
C GLY A 297 0.39 -3.55 -21.44
N TYR A 298 -0.78 -3.81 -22.02
CA TYR A 298 -1.14 -3.35 -23.37
C TYR A 298 -2.26 -2.31 -23.41
N MET A 299 -2.95 -2.07 -22.28
CA MET A 299 -4.06 -1.11 -22.22
C MET A 299 -3.65 0.34 -22.55
N PRO A 300 -2.52 0.89 -22.05
CA PRO A 300 -2.09 2.24 -22.43
C PRO A 300 -1.88 2.37 -23.94
N THR A 301 -1.21 1.39 -24.55
CA THR A 301 -0.92 1.41 -25.99
C THR A 301 -2.20 1.24 -26.81
N TYR A 302 -3.14 0.41 -26.36
CA TYR A 302 -4.47 0.29 -26.97
C TYR A 302 -5.21 1.63 -26.96
N LEU A 303 -5.22 2.34 -25.83
CA LEU A 303 -5.84 3.66 -25.70
C LEU A 303 -5.16 4.69 -26.63
N GLN A 304 -3.83 4.70 -26.71
CA GLN A 304 -3.10 5.60 -27.62
C GLN A 304 -3.41 5.31 -29.09
N MET A 305 -3.43 4.04 -29.49
CA MET A 305 -3.73 3.65 -30.87
C MET A 305 -5.19 3.89 -31.24
N SER A 306 -6.14 3.43 -30.41
CA SER A 306 -7.57 3.52 -30.68
C SER A 306 -8.12 4.94 -30.61
N GLN A 307 -7.64 5.76 -29.67
CA GLN A 307 -8.18 7.09 -29.43
C GLN A 307 -7.26 8.21 -29.98
N GLY A 308 -6.08 7.87 -30.50
CA GLY A 308 -5.11 8.85 -31.02
C GLY A 308 -4.50 9.76 -29.95
N VAL A 309 -4.67 9.44 -28.67
CA VAL A 309 -4.27 10.30 -27.54
C VAL A 309 -2.77 10.21 -27.23
N SER A 310 -2.27 11.15 -26.43
CA SER A 310 -0.88 11.13 -25.94
C SER A 310 -0.65 10.04 -24.89
N ALA A 311 0.63 9.73 -24.59
CA ALA A 311 1.00 8.81 -23.51
C ALA A 311 0.43 9.26 -22.16
N THR A 312 0.51 10.56 -21.85
CA THR A 312 -0.03 11.16 -20.63
C THR A 312 -1.55 11.01 -20.54
N GLU A 313 -2.29 11.33 -21.61
CA GLU A 313 -3.75 11.16 -21.64
C GLU A 313 -4.16 9.69 -21.51
N SER A 314 -3.46 8.77 -22.18
CA SER A 314 -3.74 7.33 -22.06
C SER A 314 -3.53 6.82 -20.64
N GLY A 315 -2.53 7.35 -19.92
CA GLY A 315 -2.32 7.06 -18.50
C GLY A 315 -3.42 7.64 -17.61
N LEU A 316 -3.89 8.86 -17.89
CA LEU A 316 -5.04 9.46 -17.20
C LEU A 316 -6.33 8.67 -17.43
N MET A 317 -6.49 8.10 -18.62
CA MET A 317 -7.61 7.21 -18.94
C MET A 317 -7.57 5.87 -18.17
N LEU A 318 -6.48 5.52 -17.49
CA LEU A 318 -6.44 4.36 -16.57
C LEU A 318 -6.87 4.69 -15.14
N ILE A 319 -7.15 5.97 -14.83
CA ILE A 319 -7.62 6.38 -13.49
C ILE A 319 -8.87 5.59 -13.05
N PRO A 320 -9.88 5.31 -13.89
CA PRO A 320 -11.04 4.51 -13.47
C PRO A 320 -10.67 3.10 -13.01
N MET A 321 -9.69 2.45 -13.66
CA MET A 321 -9.21 1.13 -13.24
C MET A 321 -8.59 1.21 -11.83
N VAL A 322 -7.74 2.20 -11.60
CA VAL A 322 -7.14 2.43 -10.29
C VAL A 322 -8.20 2.79 -9.26
N ALA A 323 -9.17 3.64 -9.59
CA ALA A 323 -10.28 3.98 -8.72
C ALA A 323 -11.07 2.73 -8.30
N GLY A 324 -11.40 1.84 -9.25
CA GLY A 324 -12.04 0.55 -8.97
C GLY A 324 -11.20 -0.28 -8.00
N LEU A 325 -9.90 -0.41 -8.26
CA LEU A 325 -8.97 -1.15 -7.41
C LEU A 325 -8.86 -0.55 -6.00
N LEU A 326 -8.65 0.77 -5.89
CA LEU A 326 -8.52 1.53 -4.64
C LEU A 326 -9.79 1.36 -3.78
N ILE A 327 -10.95 1.70 -4.36
CA ILE A 327 -12.24 1.72 -3.68
C ILE A 327 -12.55 0.32 -3.14
N THR A 328 -12.46 -0.70 -4.00
CA THR A 328 -12.80 -2.07 -3.60
C THR A 328 -11.77 -2.72 -2.68
N SER A 329 -10.48 -2.40 -2.82
CA SER A 329 -9.44 -2.88 -1.90
C SER A 329 -9.67 -2.34 -0.48
N ILE A 330 -9.96 -1.05 -0.35
CA ILE A 330 -10.25 -0.43 0.95
C ILE A 330 -11.57 -0.96 1.53
N ILE A 331 -12.65 -0.97 0.73
CA ILE A 331 -13.97 -1.43 1.18
C ILE A 331 -13.93 -2.90 1.60
N SER A 332 -13.35 -3.77 0.77
CA SER A 332 -13.26 -5.20 1.10
C SER A 332 -12.43 -5.43 2.35
N GLY A 333 -11.30 -4.74 2.51
CA GLY A 333 -10.48 -4.79 3.72
C GLY A 333 -11.22 -4.36 4.98
N GLN A 334 -12.02 -3.28 4.89
CA GLN A 334 -12.88 -2.82 5.99
C GLN A 334 -13.99 -3.81 6.32
N ILE A 335 -14.68 -4.36 5.30
CA ILE A 335 -15.74 -5.35 5.48
C ILE A 335 -15.17 -6.61 6.15
N VAL A 336 -14.04 -7.13 5.67
CA VAL A 336 -13.38 -8.30 6.28
C VAL A 336 -13.03 -8.02 7.75
N SER A 337 -12.52 -6.83 8.05
CA SER A 337 -12.14 -6.46 9.42
C SER A 337 -13.34 -6.32 10.36
N ARG A 338 -14.46 -5.77 9.85
CA ARG A 338 -15.70 -5.62 10.60
C ARG A 338 -16.41 -6.96 10.82
N THR A 339 -16.56 -7.74 9.76
CA THR A 339 -17.34 -8.99 9.77
C THR A 339 -16.58 -10.18 10.34
N GLY A 340 -15.24 -10.13 10.34
CA GLY A 340 -14.41 -11.28 10.69
C GLY A 340 -14.43 -12.41 9.64
N LYS A 341 -15.11 -12.20 8.51
CA LYS A 341 -15.30 -13.19 7.44
C LYS A 341 -14.58 -12.73 6.18
N TYR A 342 -13.72 -13.59 5.63
CA TYR A 342 -12.91 -13.28 4.45
C TYR A 342 -13.19 -14.20 3.26
N LYS A 343 -13.92 -15.30 3.43
CA LYS A 343 -14.13 -16.28 2.35
C LYS A 343 -14.86 -15.69 1.13
N TRP A 344 -15.77 -14.74 1.35
CA TRP A 344 -16.53 -14.10 0.28
C TRP A 344 -15.63 -13.29 -0.66
N ALA A 345 -14.54 -12.70 -0.16
CA ALA A 345 -13.76 -11.73 -0.92
C ALA A 345 -13.05 -12.34 -2.14
N PRO A 346 -12.29 -13.46 -2.04
CA PRO A 346 -11.73 -14.11 -3.22
C PRO A 346 -12.77 -14.53 -4.25
N ILE A 347 -13.95 -15.00 -3.82
CA ILE A 347 -15.03 -15.43 -4.73
C ILE A 347 -15.56 -14.22 -5.50
N VAL A 348 -15.90 -13.13 -4.81
CA VAL A 348 -16.38 -11.89 -5.42
C VAL A 348 -15.33 -11.31 -6.35
N SER A 349 -14.06 -11.32 -5.95
CA SER A 349 -12.94 -10.90 -6.80
C SER A 349 -12.92 -11.66 -8.12
N MET A 350 -12.93 -13.00 -8.08
CA MET A 350 -12.85 -13.80 -9.30
C MET A 350 -14.07 -13.60 -10.20
N ILE A 351 -15.28 -13.44 -9.64
CA ILE A 351 -16.49 -13.13 -10.42
C ILE A 351 -16.35 -11.78 -11.13
N ILE A 352 -15.98 -10.73 -10.40
CA ILE A 352 -15.87 -9.38 -10.96
C ILE A 352 -14.72 -9.29 -11.97
N THR A 353 -13.55 -9.88 -11.69
CA THR A 353 -12.42 -9.90 -12.62
C THR A 353 -12.77 -10.69 -13.89
N THR A 354 -13.46 -11.84 -13.77
CA THR A 354 -13.95 -12.60 -14.94
C THR A 354 -14.93 -11.75 -15.75
N GLY A 355 -15.89 -11.09 -15.09
CA GLY A 355 -16.81 -10.17 -15.75
C GLY A 355 -16.08 -9.03 -16.47
N GLY A 356 -15.07 -8.44 -15.82
CA GLY A 356 -14.25 -7.37 -16.39
C GLY A 356 -13.52 -7.80 -17.66
N VAL A 357 -12.86 -8.97 -17.67
CA VAL A 357 -12.20 -9.46 -18.90
C VAL A 357 -13.19 -9.86 -19.98
N LEU A 358 -14.37 -10.38 -19.63
CA LEU A 358 -15.42 -10.70 -20.60
C LEU A 358 -16.00 -9.43 -21.23
N LEU A 359 -16.22 -8.36 -20.46
CA LEU A 359 -16.62 -7.06 -20.98
C LEU A 359 -15.53 -6.46 -21.88
N LEU A 360 -14.26 -6.54 -21.49
CA LEU A 360 -13.16 -6.09 -22.35
C LEU A 360 -13.05 -6.90 -23.65
N SER A 361 -13.48 -8.16 -23.65
CA SER A 361 -13.53 -8.98 -24.86
C SER A 361 -14.64 -8.59 -25.84
N THR A 362 -15.54 -7.67 -25.48
CA THR A 362 -16.57 -7.13 -26.40
C THR A 362 -16.18 -5.77 -26.97
N LEU A 363 -14.96 -5.29 -26.72
CA LEU A 363 -14.50 -4.01 -27.23
C LEU A 363 -14.35 -4.02 -28.76
N THR A 364 -15.05 -3.10 -29.40
CA THR A 364 -14.91 -2.77 -30.82
C THR A 364 -14.24 -1.40 -30.98
N VAL A 365 -13.74 -1.10 -32.18
CA VAL A 365 -13.13 0.21 -32.51
C VAL A 365 -14.09 1.37 -32.24
N ASP A 366 -15.39 1.18 -32.45
CA ASP A 366 -16.43 2.20 -32.26
C ASP A 366 -16.94 2.32 -30.81
N THR A 367 -16.35 1.57 -29.87
CA THR A 367 -16.83 1.57 -28.48
C THR A 367 -16.66 2.96 -27.86
N PRO A 368 -17.74 3.58 -27.33
CA PRO A 368 -17.63 4.88 -26.69
C PRO A 368 -16.65 4.86 -25.53
N LEU A 369 -15.84 5.91 -25.40
CA LEU A 369 -14.79 6.00 -24.39
C LEU A 369 -15.31 5.73 -22.96
N TRP A 370 -16.49 6.22 -22.60
CA TRP A 370 -17.07 6.00 -21.27
C TRP A 370 -17.39 4.52 -20.99
N VAL A 371 -17.74 3.73 -22.02
CA VAL A 371 -17.98 2.28 -21.89
C VAL A 371 -16.67 1.57 -21.61
N LEU A 372 -15.60 1.93 -22.35
CA LEU A 372 -14.26 1.43 -22.11
C LEU A 372 -13.79 1.77 -20.68
N MET A 373 -13.99 3.01 -20.24
CA MET A 373 -13.67 3.46 -18.87
C MET A 373 -14.44 2.64 -17.81
N ALA A 374 -15.71 2.31 -18.07
CA ALA A 374 -16.50 1.46 -17.18
C ALA A 374 -15.97 0.02 -17.13
N TYR A 375 -15.54 -0.55 -18.27
CA TYR A 375 -15.01 -1.92 -18.32
C TYR A 375 -13.69 -2.06 -17.57
N ILE A 376 -12.76 -1.12 -17.77
CA ILE A 376 -11.49 -1.11 -17.02
C ILE A 376 -11.71 -0.82 -15.53
N PHE A 377 -12.73 -0.03 -15.15
CA PHE A 377 -13.13 0.15 -13.75
C PHE A 377 -13.59 -1.19 -13.14
N VAL A 378 -14.44 -1.96 -13.83
CA VAL A 378 -14.89 -3.28 -13.38
C VAL A 378 -13.71 -4.24 -13.22
N LEU A 379 -12.77 -4.25 -14.17
CA LEU A 379 -11.56 -5.07 -14.07
C LEU A 379 -10.74 -4.70 -12.81
N GLY A 380 -10.49 -3.40 -12.61
CA GLY A 380 -9.78 -2.89 -11.44
C GLY A 380 -10.48 -3.22 -10.13
N ALA A 381 -11.80 -3.09 -10.08
CA ALA A 381 -12.64 -3.46 -8.94
C ALA A 381 -12.49 -4.94 -8.58
N GLY A 382 -12.49 -5.84 -9.55
CA GLY A 382 -12.30 -7.28 -9.27
C GLY A 382 -10.92 -7.58 -8.69
N ILE A 383 -9.87 -6.98 -9.26
CA ILE A 383 -8.49 -7.14 -8.78
C ILE A 383 -8.34 -6.59 -7.36
N GLY A 384 -8.92 -5.41 -7.08
CA GLY A 384 -8.86 -4.76 -5.76
C GLY A 384 -9.46 -5.59 -4.63
N VAL A 385 -10.59 -6.28 -4.87
CA VAL A 385 -11.18 -7.17 -3.87
C VAL A 385 -10.27 -8.37 -3.55
N GLY A 386 -9.57 -8.94 -4.53
CA GLY A 386 -8.85 -10.22 -4.34
C GLY A 386 -7.41 -10.08 -3.90
N MET A 387 -6.70 -9.10 -4.45
CA MET A 387 -5.24 -9.05 -4.43
C MET A 387 -4.66 -9.15 -3.02
N GLN A 388 -5.22 -8.40 -2.08
CA GLN A 388 -4.71 -8.32 -0.71
C GLN A 388 -5.41 -9.32 0.23
N ASN A 389 -6.66 -9.67 -0.06
CA ASN A 389 -7.40 -10.66 0.73
C ASN A 389 -6.84 -12.08 0.54
N LEU A 390 -6.30 -12.43 -0.62
CA LEU A 390 -5.59 -13.71 -0.80
C LEU A 390 -4.35 -13.80 0.09
N ILE A 391 -3.60 -12.70 0.23
CA ILE A 391 -2.43 -12.64 1.12
C ILE A 391 -2.86 -12.74 2.57
N LEU A 392 -3.93 -12.04 2.97
CA LEU A 392 -4.49 -12.13 4.31
C LEU A 392 -4.85 -13.57 4.70
N ILE A 393 -5.43 -14.35 3.78
CA ILE A 393 -5.76 -15.77 4.02
C ILE A 393 -4.50 -16.59 4.30
N VAL A 394 -3.42 -16.36 3.53
CA VAL A 394 -2.14 -17.01 3.77
C VAL A 394 -1.60 -16.63 5.16
N GLN A 395 -1.57 -15.35 5.49
CA GLN A 395 -1.09 -14.86 6.78
C GLN A 395 -1.91 -15.35 7.98
N ASN A 396 -3.20 -15.62 7.79
CA ASN A 396 -4.07 -16.17 8.84
C ASN A 396 -4.01 -17.70 8.92
N THR A 397 -3.41 -18.37 7.94
CA THR A 397 -3.33 -19.84 7.91
C THR A 397 -2.16 -20.39 8.71
N PHE A 398 -1.09 -19.60 8.87
CA PHE A 398 0.19 -19.99 9.46
C PHE A 398 0.50 -19.22 10.75
N PRO A 399 1.24 -19.85 11.69
CA PRO A 399 1.65 -19.19 12.94
C PRO A 399 2.64 -18.06 12.67
N ALA A 400 2.71 -17.07 13.57
CA ALA A 400 3.49 -15.84 13.38
C ALA A 400 4.95 -16.07 12.92
N ARG A 401 5.59 -17.13 13.42
CA ARG A 401 6.97 -17.55 13.08
C ARG A 401 7.21 -17.93 11.63
N GLU A 402 6.16 -18.27 10.87
CA GLU A 402 6.25 -18.74 9.47
C GLU A 402 5.45 -17.84 8.52
N VAL A 403 4.78 -16.80 9.03
CA VAL A 403 3.97 -15.88 8.22
C VAL A 403 4.81 -15.18 7.15
N GLY A 404 6.07 -14.82 7.46
CA GLY A 404 6.97 -14.19 6.50
C GLY A 404 7.29 -15.12 5.34
N THR A 405 7.73 -16.33 5.65
CA THR A 405 8.05 -17.38 4.67
C THR A 405 6.83 -17.75 3.81
N ALA A 406 5.64 -17.90 4.41
CA ALA A 406 4.41 -18.20 3.68
C ALA A 406 3.97 -17.04 2.77
N THR A 407 4.02 -15.80 3.26
CA THR A 407 3.71 -14.60 2.47
C THR A 407 4.69 -14.44 1.31
N ALA A 408 5.98 -14.66 1.57
CA ALA A 408 7.04 -14.59 0.57
C ALA A 408 6.85 -15.62 -0.54
N SER A 409 6.57 -16.87 -0.16
CA SER A 409 6.30 -17.94 -1.11
C SER A 409 5.08 -17.62 -1.99
N ASN A 410 4.01 -17.10 -1.39
CA ASN A 410 2.82 -16.69 -2.13
C ASN A 410 3.10 -15.52 -3.10
N ASN A 411 3.86 -14.51 -2.66
CA ASN A 411 4.28 -13.39 -3.50
C ASN A 411 5.21 -13.83 -4.64
N PHE A 412 6.11 -14.78 -4.37
CA PHE A 412 7.03 -15.35 -5.35
C PHE A 412 6.28 -16.03 -6.51
N PHE A 413 5.34 -16.93 -6.21
CA PHE A 413 4.50 -17.55 -7.25
C PHE A 413 3.62 -16.54 -7.98
N ARG A 414 3.13 -15.51 -7.28
CA ARG A 414 2.42 -14.40 -7.92
C ARG A 414 3.31 -13.66 -8.91
N GLN A 415 4.57 -13.42 -8.58
CA GLN A 415 5.53 -12.75 -9.44
C GLN A 415 5.88 -13.59 -10.68
N ILE A 416 5.97 -14.92 -10.53
CA ILE A 416 6.05 -15.85 -11.66
C ILE A 416 4.82 -15.71 -12.57
N GLY A 417 3.61 -15.64 -12.00
CA GLY A 417 2.37 -15.39 -12.73
C GLY A 417 2.39 -14.07 -13.51
N ALA A 418 2.90 -12.99 -12.91
CA ALA A 418 3.05 -11.70 -13.58
C ALA A 418 3.96 -11.79 -14.81
N SER A 419 5.10 -12.48 -14.70
CA SER A 419 6.04 -12.69 -15.81
C SER A 419 5.43 -13.55 -16.92
N LEU A 420 4.82 -14.68 -16.56
CA LEU A 420 4.14 -15.57 -17.51
C LEU A 420 2.99 -14.86 -18.23
N GLY A 421 2.18 -14.11 -17.50
CA GLY A 421 1.04 -13.40 -18.06
C GLY A 421 1.45 -12.36 -19.09
N SER A 422 2.42 -11.51 -18.76
CA SER A 422 2.97 -10.53 -19.69
C SER A 422 3.54 -11.17 -20.95
N ALA A 423 4.33 -12.24 -20.79
CA ALA A 423 4.96 -12.95 -21.91
C ALA A 423 3.95 -13.65 -22.84
N VAL A 424 3.03 -14.42 -22.27
CA VAL A 424 2.04 -15.20 -23.05
C VAL A 424 1.10 -14.25 -23.77
N VAL A 425 0.51 -13.28 -23.04
CA VAL A 425 -0.40 -12.28 -23.64
C VAL A 425 0.34 -11.48 -24.71
N GLY A 426 1.58 -11.05 -24.43
CA GLY A 426 2.38 -10.31 -25.39
C GLY A 426 2.69 -11.08 -26.67
N SER A 427 3.08 -12.34 -26.55
CA SER A 427 3.37 -13.16 -27.74
C SER A 427 2.12 -13.41 -28.60
N ILE A 428 0.98 -13.70 -27.97
CA ILE A 428 -0.29 -13.88 -28.68
C ILE A 428 -0.69 -12.57 -29.36
N PHE A 429 -0.55 -11.45 -28.66
CA PHE A 429 -0.84 -10.12 -29.20
C PHE A 429 0.03 -9.79 -30.41
N THR A 430 1.35 -9.90 -30.27
CA THR A 430 2.31 -9.59 -31.35
C THR A 430 2.12 -10.50 -32.56
N SER A 431 1.92 -11.80 -32.35
CA SER A 431 1.65 -12.75 -33.45
C SER A 431 0.39 -12.36 -34.21
N ARG A 432 -0.72 -12.14 -33.49
CA ARG A 432 -2.00 -11.77 -34.12
C ARG A 432 -1.93 -10.41 -34.82
N LEU A 433 -1.28 -9.43 -34.20
CA LEU A 433 -1.10 -8.11 -34.79
C LEU A 433 -0.29 -8.21 -36.09
N THR A 434 0.78 -9.01 -36.09
CA THR A 434 1.61 -9.22 -37.28
C THR A 434 0.82 -9.91 -38.39
N ASP A 435 0.04 -10.95 -38.08
CA ASP A 435 -0.81 -11.65 -39.05
C ASP A 435 -1.85 -10.70 -39.67
N LEU A 436 -2.57 -9.94 -38.82
CA LEU A 436 -3.60 -9.01 -39.25
C LEU A 436 -3.05 -7.84 -40.07
N LEU A 437 -1.88 -7.30 -39.70
CA LEU A 437 -1.22 -6.27 -40.49
C LEU A 437 -0.71 -6.83 -41.81
N THR A 438 -0.21 -8.07 -41.83
CA THR A 438 0.23 -8.73 -43.07
C THR A 438 -0.92 -8.97 -44.04
N GLU A 439 -2.10 -9.32 -43.51
CA GLU A 439 -3.31 -9.53 -44.29
C GLU A 439 -3.92 -8.22 -44.80
N ARG A 440 -3.95 -7.17 -43.97
CA ARG A 440 -4.75 -5.95 -44.24
C ARG A 440 -3.94 -4.77 -44.76
N MET A 441 -2.63 -4.68 -44.52
CA MET A 441 -1.82 -3.58 -45.06
C MET A 441 -1.35 -3.84 -46.50
N PRO A 442 -1.34 -2.81 -47.36
CA PRO A 442 -0.62 -2.86 -48.63
C PRO A 442 0.87 -3.16 -48.40
N ALA A 443 1.46 -4.08 -49.17
CA ALA A 443 2.86 -4.50 -49.01
C ALA A 443 3.88 -3.33 -49.03
N GLN A 444 3.57 -2.26 -49.77
CA GLN A 444 4.38 -1.03 -49.84
C GLN A 444 4.33 -0.20 -48.55
N ALA A 445 3.19 -0.16 -47.86
CA ALA A 445 3.04 0.52 -46.57
C ALA A 445 3.75 -0.25 -45.45
N MET A 446 3.71 -1.59 -45.50
CA MET A 446 4.39 -2.46 -44.53
C MET A 446 5.92 -2.35 -44.63
N GLN A 447 6.47 -2.23 -45.85
CA GLN A 447 7.91 -2.00 -46.07
C GLN A 447 8.35 -0.60 -45.61
N GLY A 448 7.51 0.44 -45.80
CA GLY A 448 7.78 1.79 -45.33
C GLY A 448 7.69 1.96 -43.81
N ALA A 449 6.88 1.13 -43.14
CA ALA A 449 6.68 1.17 -41.69
C ALA A 449 7.77 0.41 -40.90
N GLY A 450 8.68 -0.33 -41.55
CA GLY A 450 9.76 -1.10 -40.90
C GLY A 450 9.35 -2.47 -40.33
N GLY A 451 8.12 -2.92 -40.59
CA GLY A 451 7.51 -4.14 -40.03
C GLY A 451 6.50 -3.87 -38.91
N ALA A 452 5.84 -4.94 -38.41
CA ALA A 452 4.81 -4.82 -37.38
C ALA A 452 5.35 -4.31 -36.02
N ASN A 453 6.62 -4.62 -35.70
CA ASN A 453 7.26 -4.25 -34.43
C ASN A 453 7.80 -2.82 -34.38
N SER A 454 7.80 -2.08 -35.49
CA SER A 454 8.27 -0.69 -35.59
C SER A 454 7.14 0.34 -35.67
N LEU A 455 5.88 -0.12 -35.62
CA LEU A 455 4.71 0.74 -35.59
C LEU A 455 4.54 1.35 -34.19
N THR A 456 5.10 2.54 -33.99
CA THR A 456 4.89 3.35 -32.78
C THR A 456 3.63 4.21 -32.92
N PRO A 457 2.94 4.55 -31.81
CA PRO A 457 1.79 5.45 -31.86
C PRO A 457 2.09 6.78 -32.57
N ASP A 458 3.29 7.32 -32.39
CA ASP A 458 3.71 8.56 -33.05
C ASP A 458 3.92 8.38 -34.56
N LEU A 459 4.46 7.24 -35.01
CA LEU A 459 4.58 6.94 -36.43
C LEU A 459 3.20 6.84 -37.08
N VAL A 460 2.25 6.17 -36.41
CA VAL A 460 0.89 5.97 -36.91
C VAL A 460 0.16 7.30 -37.11
N LYS A 461 0.31 8.27 -36.20
CA LYS A 461 -0.32 9.60 -36.30
C LYS A 461 0.05 10.37 -37.58
N HIS A 462 1.22 10.10 -38.15
CA HIS A 462 1.71 10.76 -39.37
C HIS A 462 1.37 9.99 -40.65
N LEU A 463 0.75 8.81 -40.54
CA LEU A 463 0.33 8.01 -41.71
C LEU A 463 -1.01 8.52 -42.27
N PRO A 464 -1.31 8.27 -43.56
CA PRO A 464 -2.62 8.53 -44.14
C PRO A 464 -3.75 7.86 -43.33
N GLN A 465 -4.90 8.53 -43.20
CA GLN A 465 -6.04 8.05 -42.41
C GLN A 465 -6.45 6.60 -42.73
N GLN A 466 -6.44 6.21 -44.02
CA GLN A 466 -6.77 4.82 -44.39
C GLN A 466 -5.82 3.78 -43.78
N ILE A 467 -4.54 4.12 -43.61
CA ILE A 467 -3.54 3.22 -43.00
C ILE A 467 -3.68 3.24 -41.48
N GLN A 468 -4.01 4.40 -40.89
CA GLN A 468 -4.33 4.49 -39.45
C GLN A 468 -5.50 3.58 -39.09
N ASP A 469 -6.60 3.65 -39.84
CA ASP A 469 -7.81 2.85 -39.56
C ASP A 469 -7.53 1.34 -39.67
N ILE A 470 -6.69 0.92 -40.63
CA ILE A 470 -6.24 -0.48 -40.76
C ILE A 470 -5.43 -0.91 -39.54
N ILE A 471 -4.49 -0.07 -39.09
CA ILE A 471 -3.63 -0.37 -37.94
C ILE A 471 -4.44 -0.44 -36.66
N VAL A 472 -5.34 0.52 -36.43
CA VAL A 472 -6.21 0.56 -35.25
C VAL A 472 -7.16 -0.64 -35.23
N GLY A 473 -7.77 -0.99 -36.36
CA GLY A 473 -8.60 -2.17 -36.49
C GLY A 473 -7.82 -3.47 -36.23
N ALA A 474 -6.61 -3.60 -36.78
CA ALA A 474 -5.73 -4.74 -36.50
C ALA A 474 -5.34 -4.82 -35.02
N TYR A 475 -5.10 -3.68 -34.36
CA TYR A 475 -4.77 -3.61 -32.94
C TYR A 475 -5.93 -4.06 -32.05
N ASN A 476 -7.16 -3.61 -32.34
CA ASN A 476 -8.37 -4.05 -31.64
C ASN A 476 -8.62 -5.55 -31.84
N ASP A 477 -8.56 -6.04 -33.07
CA ASP A 477 -8.79 -7.46 -33.40
C ASP A 477 -7.69 -8.40 -32.88
N ALA A 478 -6.48 -7.87 -32.63
CA ALA A 478 -5.40 -8.58 -31.98
C ALA A 478 -5.58 -8.66 -30.45
N LEU A 479 -5.98 -7.56 -29.81
CA LEU A 479 -6.01 -7.45 -28.35
C LEU A 479 -7.31 -8.00 -27.73
N THR A 480 -8.47 -7.66 -28.27
CA THR A 480 -9.78 -7.97 -27.69
C THR A 480 -9.98 -9.47 -27.40
N PRO A 481 -9.60 -10.40 -28.30
CA PRO A 481 -9.76 -11.84 -28.05
C PRO A 481 -8.86 -12.39 -26.94
N ILE A 482 -7.77 -11.69 -26.59
CA ILE A 482 -6.87 -12.13 -25.53
C ILE A 482 -7.57 -12.06 -24.16
N PHE A 483 -8.41 -11.04 -23.95
CA PHE A 483 -9.23 -10.97 -22.74
C PHE A 483 -10.19 -12.16 -22.61
N LEU A 484 -10.70 -12.67 -23.74
CA LEU A 484 -11.50 -13.89 -23.76
C LEU A 484 -10.67 -15.13 -23.39
N TYR A 485 -9.42 -15.22 -23.81
CA TYR A 485 -8.52 -16.31 -23.43
C TYR A 485 -8.15 -16.31 -21.93
N LEU A 486 -8.19 -15.15 -21.27
CA LEU A 486 -8.00 -15.04 -19.83
C LEU A 486 -9.22 -15.53 -19.01
N ALA A 487 -10.43 -15.49 -19.58
CA ALA A 487 -11.65 -15.83 -18.86
C ALA A 487 -11.71 -17.29 -18.36
N PRO A 488 -11.36 -18.33 -19.15
CA PRO A 488 -11.29 -19.71 -18.66
C PRO A 488 -10.34 -19.89 -17.47
N LEU A 489 -9.20 -19.20 -17.49
CA LEU A 489 -8.22 -19.26 -16.41
C LEU A 489 -8.81 -18.67 -15.11
N LEU A 490 -9.50 -17.54 -15.21
CA LEU A 490 -10.18 -16.92 -14.07
C LEU A 490 -11.37 -17.74 -13.57
N LEU A 491 -12.09 -18.46 -14.45
CA LEU A 491 -13.13 -19.41 -14.06
C LEU A 491 -12.56 -20.60 -13.29
N VAL A 492 -11.39 -21.11 -13.68
CA VAL A 492 -10.68 -22.12 -12.89
C VAL A 492 -10.30 -21.56 -11.52
N ALA A 493 -9.76 -20.34 -11.45
CA ALA A 493 -9.46 -19.69 -10.18
C ALA A 493 -10.72 -19.50 -9.31
N LEU A 494 -11.85 -19.14 -9.90
CA LEU A 494 -13.15 -19.05 -9.24
C LEU A 494 -13.54 -20.38 -8.59
N ILE A 495 -13.45 -21.48 -9.34
CA ILE A 495 -13.73 -22.84 -8.82
C ILE A 495 -12.80 -23.17 -7.66
N LEU A 496 -11.50 -22.85 -7.78
CA LEU A 496 -10.52 -23.11 -6.73
C LEU A 496 -10.81 -22.32 -5.45
N VAL A 497 -11.20 -21.04 -5.54
CA VAL A 497 -11.46 -20.23 -4.33
C VAL A 497 -12.72 -20.66 -3.57
N PHE A 498 -13.70 -21.30 -4.22
CA PHE A 498 -14.84 -21.90 -3.51
C PHE A 498 -14.42 -22.97 -2.49
N PHE A 499 -13.32 -23.64 -2.77
CA PHE A 499 -12.76 -24.71 -1.96
C PHE A 499 -11.90 -24.19 -0.78
N VAL A 500 -11.74 -22.88 -0.62
CA VAL A 500 -11.07 -22.28 0.55
C VAL A 500 -11.93 -22.53 1.79
N LYS A 501 -11.28 -23.02 2.85
CA LYS A 501 -11.91 -23.23 4.16
C LYS A 501 -11.69 -22.00 5.04
N GLU A 502 -12.76 -21.43 5.54
CA GLU A 502 -12.70 -20.27 6.44
C GLU A 502 -12.22 -20.73 7.82
N LYS A 503 -11.07 -20.21 8.25
CA LYS A 503 -10.62 -20.22 9.65
C LYS A 503 -10.96 -18.86 10.27
N PRO A 504 -11.56 -18.78 11.46
CA PRO A 504 -11.84 -17.49 12.10
C PRO A 504 -10.56 -16.64 12.23
N LEU A 505 -10.70 -15.33 12.05
CA LEU A 505 -9.58 -14.38 12.24
C LEU A 505 -9.24 -14.30 13.73
N ALA A 506 -7.97 -14.52 14.08
CA ALA A 506 -7.51 -14.43 15.46
C ALA A 506 -7.73 -13.00 16.02
N THR A 507 -8.28 -12.91 17.24
CA THR A 507 -8.57 -11.65 17.94
C THR A 507 -7.38 -11.15 18.77
N THR A 508 -6.40 -12.02 19.03
CA THR A 508 -5.18 -11.74 19.80
C THR A 508 -3.93 -11.92 18.92
N ILE A 509 -2.85 -11.21 19.27
CA ILE A 509 -1.51 -11.41 18.68
C ILE A 509 -0.87 -12.56 19.46
N GLU A 510 -0.52 -13.68 18.79
CA GLU A 510 0.22 -14.80 19.40
C GLU A 510 1.47 -14.26 20.13
N GLY A 511 1.59 -14.56 21.43
CA GLY A 511 2.64 -14.03 22.31
C GLY A 511 2.19 -13.38 23.62
N SER A 512 0.88 -13.41 23.95
CA SER A 512 0.42 -13.16 25.33
C SER A 512 0.55 -14.46 26.12
N GLY A 513 1.10 -14.42 27.34
CA GLY A 513 1.42 -15.59 28.18
C GLY A 513 0.28 -16.56 28.52
N ALA A 514 -0.91 -16.39 27.95
CA ALA A 514 -2.01 -17.34 28.00
C ALA A 514 -1.74 -18.63 27.19
N ASP A 515 -1.03 -18.56 26.05
CA ASP A 515 -0.73 -19.75 25.22
C ASP A 515 0.28 -20.71 25.88
N LEU A 516 1.11 -20.20 26.80
CA LEU A 516 2.04 -21.03 27.58
C LEU A 516 1.32 -21.84 28.66
N LEU A 517 0.17 -21.35 29.14
CA LEU A 517 -0.67 -22.08 30.09
C LEU A 517 -1.52 -23.12 29.36
N GLU A 518 -2.05 -22.80 28.18
CA GLU A 518 -2.85 -23.73 27.38
C GLU A 518 -2.01 -24.87 26.78
N SER A 519 -0.77 -24.59 26.33
CA SER A 519 0.17 -25.63 25.87
C SER A 519 0.79 -26.45 27.01
N ALA A 520 0.90 -25.88 28.22
CA ALA A 520 1.27 -26.64 29.42
C ALA A 520 0.13 -27.56 29.88
N ASP A 521 -1.13 -27.11 29.78
CA ASP A 521 -2.31 -27.93 30.10
C ASP A 521 -2.53 -29.05 29.08
N GLU A 522 -2.34 -28.79 27.78
CA GLU A 522 -2.38 -29.84 26.75
C GLU A 522 -1.23 -30.84 26.90
N GLY A 523 -0.02 -30.38 27.27
CA GLY A 523 1.13 -31.24 27.57
C GLY A 523 0.93 -32.10 28.82
N ALA A 524 0.28 -31.56 29.86
CA ALA A 524 -0.05 -32.30 31.07
C ALA A 524 -1.21 -33.29 30.86
N ALA A 525 -2.21 -32.93 30.06
CA ALA A 525 -3.32 -33.82 29.70
C ALA A 525 -2.88 -35.02 28.85
N LEU A 526 -1.91 -34.84 27.95
CA LEU A 526 -1.31 -35.92 27.15
C LEU A 526 -0.38 -36.83 27.98
N ALA A 527 0.27 -36.30 29.02
CA ALA A 527 1.08 -37.09 29.95
C ALA A 527 0.20 -37.92 30.92
N ALA A 528 -0.97 -37.41 31.31
CA ALA A 528 -1.93 -38.12 32.16
C ALA A 528 -2.70 -39.22 31.43
N ALA A 529 -2.92 -39.10 30.11
CA ALA A 529 -3.62 -40.10 29.30
C ALA A 529 -2.80 -41.38 29.00
N GLY A 530 -1.50 -41.40 29.34
CA GLY A 530 -0.60 -42.53 29.12
C GLY A 530 -0.56 -43.58 30.24
N SER A 531 -1.35 -43.41 31.31
CA SER A 531 -1.32 -44.32 32.47
C SER A 531 -2.72 -44.70 32.92
N VAL A 532 -2.94 -46.03 32.98
CA VAL A 532 -3.98 -46.80 33.70
C VAL A 532 -5.03 -47.50 32.83
N ALA A 533 -5.00 -48.83 32.93
CA ALA A 533 -5.90 -49.82 32.36
C ALA A 533 -7.32 -49.78 32.98
N ALA A 534 -8.32 -50.11 32.16
CA ALA A 534 -9.70 -50.43 32.60
C ALA A 534 -9.76 -51.90 33.11
N PRO A 535 -10.72 -52.31 33.99
CA PRO A 535 -12.15 -52.27 33.64
C PRO A 535 -13.21 -52.08 34.77
N ALA A 536 -14.44 -51.78 34.30
CA ALA A 536 -15.77 -52.22 34.79
C ALA A 536 -16.62 -51.40 35.82
N ALA A 537 -17.91 -51.30 35.43
CA ALA A 537 -19.17 -51.15 36.20
C ALA A 537 -19.68 -49.74 36.63
N ALA A 538 -20.94 -49.45 36.25
CA ALA A 538 -21.84 -48.40 36.77
C ALA A 538 -22.58 -48.90 38.05
N PRO A 539 -23.46 -48.14 38.78
CA PRO A 539 -24.02 -46.80 38.55
C PRO A 539 -24.18 -45.88 39.83
N ALA A 540 -24.82 -44.71 39.65
CA ALA A 540 -25.60 -43.88 40.61
C ALA A 540 -24.95 -42.76 41.47
N ALA A 541 -25.52 -41.55 41.29
CA ALA A 541 -25.77 -40.38 42.17
C ALA A 541 -24.88 -40.07 43.41
N THR A 542 -24.44 -38.81 43.56
CA THR A 542 -24.97 -37.80 44.53
C THR A 542 -24.04 -36.57 44.62
N GLU A 543 -24.62 -35.40 44.34
CA GLU A 543 -24.39 -34.03 44.83
C GLU A 543 -23.28 -33.75 45.88
N VAL A 544 -22.37 -32.80 45.58
CA VAL A 544 -21.88 -31.77 46.54
C VAL A 544 -21.58 -30.47 45.78
N ALA A 545 -22.20 -29.40 46.24
CA ALA A 545 -22.04 -28.02 45.79
C ALA A 545 -20.75 -27.37 46.30
N THR A 546 -20.13 -26.53 45.47
CA THR A 546 -19.34 -25.38 45.95
C THR A 546 -19.72 -24.14 45.16
N VAL A 547 -20.27 -23.18 45.88
CA VAL A 547 -20.67 -21.83 45.49
C VAL A 547 -19.43 -20.99 45.23
N ASN A 548 -19.35 -20.34 44.07
CA ASN A 548 -18.82 -18.96 43.98
C ASN A 548 -19.34 -18.28 42.71
N ARG A 549 -20.27 -17.34 42.86
CA ARG A 549 -20.79 -16.47 41.79
C ARG A 549 -20.01 -15.15 41.78
N PRO A 550 -19.56 -14.66 40.61
CA PRO A 550 -19.44 -13.24 40.35
C PRO A 550 -20.73 -12.74 39.66
N ILE A 551 -21.22 -11.60 40.14
CA ILE A 551 -22.37 -10.86 39.61
C ILE A 551 -21.95 -10.19 38.29
N ALA A 552 -22.70 -10.45 37.21
CA ALA A 552 -22.65 -9.70 35.96
C ALA A 552 -24.03 -9.08 35.71
N ILE A 553 -24.09 -7.76 35.58
CA ILE A 553 -25.28 -7.05 35.10
C ILE A 553 -25.11 -6.88 33.59
N THR A 554 -25.87 -7.65 32.82
CA THR A 554 -26.16 -7.42 31.41
C THR A 554 -27.52 -6.76 31.29
N VAL A 555 -27.60 -5.60 30.63
CA VAL A 555 -28.86 -5.07 30.10
C VAL A 555 -28.91 -5.45 28.62
N GLY A 556 -29.72 -6.46 28.31
CA GLY A 556 -30.17 -6.78 26.97
C GLY A 556 -31.53 -6.13 26.74
N SER A 557 -31.66 -5.49 25.58
CA SER A 557 -32.92 -5.06 24.97
C SER A 557 -33.70 -6.29 24.47
N ASP A 558 -34.99 -6.38 24.79
CA ASP A 558 -36.05 -6.29 23.78
C ASP A 558 -37.43 -6.57 24.40
N ASP A 559 -38.38 -5.85 23.82
CA ASP A 559 -39.84 -5.89 23.95
C ASP A 559 -40.45 -7.27 24.26
N ASP A 560 -41.33 -7.32 25.26
CA ASP A 560 -42.70 -7.78 25.01
C ASP A 560 -43.65 -7.36 26.15
N LEU A 561 -44.87 -7.03 25.71
CA LEU A 561 -45.99 -6.44 26.41
C LEU A 561 -46.59 -7.36 27.49
N ASP A 562 -47.05 -6.80 28.62
CA ASP A 562 -48.46 -6.92 29.01
C ASP A 562 -48.87 -6.02 30.19
N HIS A 563 -50.15 -5.68 30.14
CA HIS A 563 -50.87 -4.62 30.83
C HIS A 563 -50.98 -4.71 32.37
N GLU A 564 -51.13 -3.50 32.94
CA GLU A 564 -51.95 -3.17 34.10
C GLU A 564 -51.65 -3.82 35.45
N LEU A 565 -51.07 -3.02 36.36
CA LEU A 565 -51.63 -2.86 37.71
C LEU A 565 -51.34 -1.42 38.21
N LEU A 566 -52.36 -0.58 38.04
CA LEU A 566 -52.52 0.73 38.68
C LEU A 566 -52.50 0.57 40.21
N ARG A 567 -51.73 1.43 40.91
CA ARG A 567 -52.22 2.41 41.92
C ARG A 567 -51.09 2.84 42.85
N GLY A 568 -50.82 4.15 42.84
CA GLY A 568 -50.64 4.89 44.08
C GLY A 568 -49.40 5.77 44.20
N ARG A 569 -49.62 7.08 43.94
CA ARG A 569 -48.97 8.28 44.52
C ARG A 569 -47.63 8.73 43.90
N ASP A 570 -47.71 9.71 42.98
CA ASP A 570 -47.42 11.14 43.21
C ASP A 570 -46.51 11.43 44.44
N ASP A 571 -45.44 12.22 44.43
CA ASP A 571 -44.82 13.12 43.46
C ASP A 571 -43.42 13.44 44.01
N GLU A 572 -42.36 13.35 43.19
CA GLU A 572 -41.24 14.31 43.15
C GLU A 572 -40.35 13.96 41.94
N ALA A 573 -40.68 14.58 40.81
CA ALA A 573 -39.99 14.41 39.55
C ALA A 573 -38.73 15.27 39.48
N LEU A 574 -37.57 14.64 39.27
CA LEU A 574 -36.38 15.32 38.73
C LEU A 574 -36.64 15.69 37.26
N PRO A 575 -36.22 16.88 36.78
CA PRO A 575 -36.53 17.33 35.43
C PRO A 575 -35.75 16.53 34.37
N VAL A 576 -36.47 16.09 33.34
CA VAL A 576 -36.05 15.28 32.17
C VAL A 576 -34.91 15.91 31.33
N GLY A 577 -34.45 17.12 31.66
CA GLY A 577 -33.36 17.80 30.96
C GLY A 577 -31.94 17.25 31.22
N ALA A 578 -31.68 16.70 32.41
CA ALA A 578 -30.32 16.28 32.78
C ALA A 578 -29.85 14.99 32.05
N HIS A 579 -30.76 14.04 31.81
CA HIS A 579 -30.43 12.80 31.09
C HIS A 579 -30.21 13.00 29.59
N ALA A 580 -30.90 13.96 28.97
CA ALA A 580 -30.72 14.27 27.55
C ALA A 580 -29.35 14.92 27.27
N MET A 581 -28.91 15.83 28.14
CA MET A 581 -27.61 16.51 28.01
C MET A 581 -26.42 15.55 28.19
N ILE A 582 -26.52 14.60 29.12
CA ILE A 582 -25.47 13.57 29.36
C ILE A 582 -25.37 12.59 28.19
N THR A 583 -26.50 12.26 27.56
CA THR A 583 -26.53 11.32 26.42
C THR A 583 -25.96 11.95 25.14
N GLU A 584 -26.21 13.24 24.89
CA GLU A 584 -25.66 13.93 23.73
C GLU A 584 -24.14 14.20 23.88
N GLN A 585 -23.66 14.44 25.10
CA GLN A 585 -22.23 14.62 25.36
C GLN A 585 -21.40 13.32 25.30
N SER A 586 -21.99 12.16 25.63
CA SER A 586 -21.34 10.85 25.46
C SER A 586 -21.01 10.51 24.00
N LYS A 587 -21.66 11.18 23.03
CA LYS A 587 -21.40 11.01 21.59
C LYS A 587 -20.29 11.92 21.07
N ILE A 588 -19.98 13.03 21.75
CA ILE A 588 -18.91 13.97 21.35
C ILE A 588 -17.55 13.51 21.90
N ILE A 589 -17.52 12.75 23.00
CA ILE A 589 -16.30 12.32 23.71
C ILE A 589 -16.20 10.80 23.74
N ASN A 590 -16.20 10.14 22.57
CA ASN A 590 -16.00 8.68 22.49
C ASN A 590 -14.84 8.33 21.55
N GLY A 591 -13.66 8.88 21.88
CA GLY A 591 -12.40 8.62 21.17
C GLY A 591 -11.15 8.54 22.05
N SER A 592 -11.23 8.88 23.33
CA SER A 592 -10.13 8.70 24.27
C SER A 592 -10.68 8.68 25.69
N SER A 593 -10.47 7.57 26.39
CA SER A 593 -10.64 7.50 27.84
C SER A 593 -9.77 8.58 28.48
N VAL A 594 -10.41 9.62 29.02
CA VAL A 594 -9.74 10.59 29.87
C VAL A 594 -9.66 9.96 31.26
N GLU A 595 -8.47 9.54 31.68
CA GLU A 595 -8.23 9.31 33.11
C GLU A 595 -8.30 10.67 33.78
N VAL A 596 -9.32 10.84 34.63
CA VAL A 596 -9.46 12.00 35.50
C VAL A 596 -8.45 11.80 36.63
N ASP A 597 -7.23 12.28 36.43
CA ASP A 597 -6.29 12.48 37.53
C ASP A 597 -6.85 13.64 38.37
N GLN A 598 -7.05 13.45 39.68
CA GLN A 598 -7.73 14.40 40.57
C GLN A 598 -7.04 15.77 40.55
N ALA A 599 -7.50 16.68 39.68
CA ALA A 599 -6.88 17.97 39.45
C ALA A 599 -7.26 19.01 40.51
N SER A 600 -8.36 18.81 41.24
CA SER A 600 -8.93 19.80 42.17
C SER A 600 -8.50 19.63 43.63
N GLY A 601 -7.84 18.53 44.01
CA GLY A 601 -7.37 18.29 45.38
C GLY A 601 -8.47 18.05 46.42
N TRP A 602 -9.71 17.81 45.99
CA TRP A 602 -10.85 17.48 46.87
C TRP A 602 -11.12 15.96 46.87
N ASN A 603 -11.43 15.40 48.04
CA ASN A 603 -11.76 13.98 48.17
C ASN A 603 -13.28 13.77 47.98
N PRO A 604 -13.75 13.10 46.91
CA PRO A 604 -15.18 12.95 46.62
C PRO A 604 -15.94 12.13 47.67
N GLU A 605 -15.23 11.35 48.48
CA GLU A 605 -15.81 10.54 49.56
C GLU A 605 -16.26 11.36 50.77
N GLU A 606 -15.81 12.61 50.91
CA GLU A 606 -16.20 13.51 52.03
C GLU A 606 -17.51 14.28 51.79
N LEU A 607 -18.12 14.16 50.60
CA LEU A 607 -19.38 14.83 50.26
C LEU A 607 -20.56 13.88 50.55
N ASP A 608 -21.50 14.28 51.40
CA ASP A 608 -22.62 13.41 51.82
C ASP A 608 -23.73 13.26 50.76
N ASP A 609 -23.84 14.19 49.80
CA ASP A 609 -24.90 14.18 48.78
C ASP A 609 -24.42 13.63 47.41
N PRO A 610 -25.07 12.59 46.84
CA PRO A 610 -24.74 12.05 45.53
C PRO A 610 -24.87 13.06 44.36
N ALA A 611 -25.70 14.11 44.48
CA ALA A 611 -25.81 15.15 43.47
C ALA A 611 -24.60 16.09 43.45
N GLU A 612 -24.01 16.38 44.61
CA GLU A 612 -22.78 17.18 44.76
C GLU A 612 -21.57 16.43 44.21
N ARG A 613 -21.49 15.11 44.44
CA ARG A 613 -20.42 14.26 43.89
C ARG A 613 -20.40 14.27 42.35
N LEU A 614 -21.58 14.25 41.73
CA LEU A 614 -21.72 14.22 40.27
C LEU A 614 -21.36 15.57 39.62
N SER A 615 -21.66 16.68 40.29
CA SER A 615 -21.33 18.02 39.81
C SER A 615 -19.83 18.35 39.96
N VAL A 616 -19.18 17.88 41.04
CA VAL A 616 -17.71 17.99 41.19
C VAL A 616 -16.97 17.14 40.15
N ALA A 617 -17.43 15.91 39.89
CA ALA A 617 -16.84 15.06 38.85
C ALA A 617 -16.99 15.66 37.43
N ALA A 618 -18.12 16.31 37.14
CA ALA A 618 -18.31 17.03 35.88
C ALA A 618 -17.37 18.24 35.76
N LEU A 619 -17.13 18.96 36.86
CA LEU A 619 -16.20 20.09 36.91
C LEU A 619 -14.74 19.66 36.68
N ASP A 620 -14.32 18.53 37.23
CA ASP A 620 -12.97 17.96 37.02
C ASP A 620 -12.76 17.53 35.56
N VAL A 621 -13.75 16.88 34.94
CA VAL A 621 -13.71 16.51 33.52
C VAL A 621 -13.65 17.75 32.62
N LEU A 622 -14.41 18.80 32.93
CA LEU A 622 -14.37 20.08 32.20
C LEU A 622 -13.02 20.79 32.37
N THR A 623 -12.44 20.75 33.58
CA THR A 623 -11.14 21.35 33.88
C THR A 623 -10.01 20.62 33.14
N ALA A 624 -10.04 19.28 33.12
CA ALA A 624 -9.10 18.46 32.36
C ALA A 624 -9.23 18.70 30.84
N ALA A 625 -10.46 18.80 30.33
CA ALA A 625 -10.71 19.15 28.93
C ALA A 625 -10.19 20.56 28.59
N GLN A 626 -10.39 21.56 29.45
CA GLN A 626 -9.85 22.91 29.28
C GLN A 626 -8.32 22.95 29.31
N GLN A 627 -7.68 22.19 30.19
CA GLN A 627 -6.21 22.07 30.21
C GLN A 627 -5.67 21.44 28.93
N GLN A 628 -6.35 20.41 28.42
CA GLN A 628 -5.97 19.76 27.17
C GLN A 628 -6.15 20.67 25.95
N VAL A 629 -7.22 21.48 25.92
CA VAL A 629 -7.43 22.49 24.87
C VAL A 629 -6.37 23.58 24.94
N ARG A 630 -6.02 24.10 26.13
CA ARG A 630 -4.91 25.06 26.29
C ARG A 630 -3.56 24.48 25.87
N ALA A 631 -3.31 23.20 26.16
CA ALA A 631 -2.10 22.52 25.73
C ALA A 631 -2.04 22.35 24.20
N GLN A 632 -3.18 22.09 23.56
CA GLN A 632 -3.30 22.05 22.09
C GLN A 632 -3.13 23.44 21.46
N ASP A 633 -3.66 24.50 22.09
CA ASP A 633 -3.53 25.89 21.62
C ASP A 633 -2.06 26.35 21.68
N LEU A 634 -1.35 26.04 22.77
CA LEU A 634 0.10 26.28 22.90
C LEU A 634 0.92 25.45 21.89
N ALA A 635 0.53 24.21 21.60
CA ALA A 635 1.19 23.38 20.60
C ALA A 635 0.91 23.89 19.17
N GLY A 636 -0.29 24.38 18.90
CA GLY A 636 -0.69 25.02 17.65
C GLY A 636 0.08 26.31 17.40
N ALA A 637 0.16 27.20 18.40
CA ALA A 637 0.94 28.43 18.34
C ALA A 637 2.43 28.17 18.03
N ARG A 638 3.05 27.20 18.69
CA ARG A 638 4.45 26.78 18.40
C ARG A 638 4.62 26.18 17.01
N THR A 639 3.59 25.54 16.48
CA THR A 639 3.62 24.97 15.12
C THR A 639 3.51 26.07 14.08
N ILE A 640 2.64 27.07 14.30
CA ILE A 640 2.50 28.26 13.46
C ILE A 640 3.81 29.07 13.45
N GLU A 641 4.42 29.29 14.62
CA GLU A 641 5.70 29.99 14.74
C GLU A 641 6.83 29.24 14.00
N ARG A 642 6.86 27.91 14.12
CA ARG A 642 7.85 27.05 13.44
C ARG A 642 7.65 27.03 11.91
N VAL A 643 6.40 26.99 11.45
CA VAL A 643 6.07 27.07 10.02
C VAL A 643 6.37 28.46 9.47
N GLY A 644 6.10 29.53 10.22
CA GLY A 644 6.47 30.90 9.86
C GLY A 644 7.98 31.06 9.71
N ALA A 645 8.76 30.56 10.66
CA ALA A 645 10.22 30.58 10.58
C ALA A 645 10.78 29.75 9.39
N GLN A 646 10.12 28.64 9.04
CA GLN A 646 10.48 27.86 7.86
C GLN A 646 10.10 28.56 6.55
N LEU A 647 8.97 29.27 6.52
CA LEU A 647 8.58 30.10 5.37
C LEU A 647 9.55 31.27 5.17
N ASP A 648 9.98 31.94 6.23
CA ASP A 648 10.96 33.02 6.17
C ASP A 648 12.32 32.53 5.65
N ASP A 649 12.79 31.35 6.11
CA ASP A 649 14.02 30.73 5.60
C ASP A 649 13.92 30.35 4.11
N VAL A 650 12.77 29.80 3.69
CA VAL A 650 12.52 29.49 2.26
C VAL A 650 12.49 30.75 1.41
N THR A 651 11.83 31.81 1.89
CA THR A 651 11.74 33.10 1.21
C THR A 651 13.13 33.74 1.07
N HIS A 652 13.92 33.74 2.14
CA HIS A 652 15.29 34.27 2.12
C HIS A 652 16.22 33.46 1.19
N ARG A 653 16.07 32.13 1.13
CA ARG A 653 16.83 31.28 0.19
C ARG A 653 16.43 31.53 -1.26
N PHE A 654 15.15 31.76 -1.51
CA PHE A 654 14.64 32.14 -2.83
C PHE A 654 15.18 33.50 -3.28
N ASP A 655 15.13 34.52 -2.42
CA ASP A 655 15.68 35.85 -2.70
C ASP A 655 17.19 35.80 -2.95
N ALA A 656 17.92 34.98 -2.17
CA ALA A 656 19.35 34.77 -2.38
C ALA A 656 19.66 34.07 -3.71
N ALA A 657 18.83 33.09 -4.12
CA ALA A 657 18.97 32.39 -5.39
C ALA A 657 18.67 33.31 -6.59
N ILE A 658 17.61 34.13 -6.51
CA ILE A 658 17.26 35.13 -7.52
C ILE A 658 18.38 36.18 -7.63
N GLY A 659 18.91 36.66 -6.49
CA GLY A 659 20.04 37.59 -6.47
C GLY A 659 21.35 36.97 -6.98
N GLY A 660 21.55 35.67 -6.80
CA GLY A 660 22.65 34.90 -7.40
C GLY A 660 22.55 34.85 -8.92
N PHE A 661 21.38 34.46 -9.42
CA PHE A 661 21.09 34.36 -10.85
C PHE A 661 21.18 35.71 -11.57
N HIS A 662 20.69 36.79 -10.94
CA HIS A 662 20.82 38.14 -11.51
C HIS A 662 22.29 38.58 -11.64
N ARG A 663 23.14 38.22 -10.67
CA ARG A 663 24.58 38.51 -10.72
C ARG A 663 25.28 37.71 -11.82
N GLU A 664 24.95 36.43 -11.98
CA GLU A 664 25.50 35.61 -13.08
C GLU A 664 25.09 36.14 -14.45
N LEU A 665 23.82 36.54 -14.62
CA LEU A 665 23.38 37.16 -15.88
C LEU A 665 24.07 38.49 -16.18
N GLN A 666 24.28 39.33 -15.15
CA GLN A 666 25.05 40.56 -15.33
C GLN A 666 26.52 40.28 -15.66
N GLN A 667 27.12 39.28 -15.02
CA GLN A 667 28.50 38.87 -15.30
C GLN A 667 28.64 38.33 -16.74
N ILE A 668 27.74 37.46 -17.19
CA ILE A 668 27.72 36.93 -18.56
C ILE A 668 27.53 38.07 -19.57
N ARG A 669 26.62 39.02 -19.29
CA ARG A 669 26.41 40.20 -20.12
C ARG A 669 27.68 41.05 -20.20
N ASP A 670 28.35 41.30 -19.08
CA ASP A 670 29.54 42.15 -19.02
C ASP A 670 30.77 41.44 -19.65
N GLU A 671 30.87 40.11 -19.55
CA GLU A 671 31.89 39.29 -20.22
C GLU A 671 31.69 39.22 -21.74
N LEU A 672 30.43 39.16 -22.22
CA LEU A 672 30.07 39.29 -23.63
C LEU A 672 30.37 40.70 -24.18
N LEU A 673 30.05 41.75 -23.42
CA LEU A 673 30.31 43.15 -23.81
C LEU A 673 31.80 43.50 -23.79
N SER A 674 32.60 42.83 -22.96
CA SER A 674 34.06 43.03 -22.87
C SER A 674 34.87 42.18 -23.86
N GLY A 675 34.22 41.34 -24.67
CA GLY A 675 34.86 40.55 -25.73
C GLY A 675 35.79 39.45 -25.21
N ARG A 676 35.58 38.96 -23.98
CA ARG A 676 36.43 37.93 -23.34
C ARG A 676 35.97 36.50 -23.61
N LEU A 677 34.74 36.31 -24.10
CA LEU A 677 34.21 35.04 -24.55
C LEU A 677 34.25 35.01 -26.07
N ASP A 678 35.01 34.08 -26.64
CA ASP A 678 34.97 33.81 -28.09
C ASP A 678 33.55 33.31 -28.45
N PRO A 679 32.84 33.98 -29.38
CA PRO A 679 31.55 33.48 -29.81
C PRO A 679 31.72 32.11 -30.47
N ALA A 680 30.84 31.17 -30.11
CA ALA A 680 30.82 29.84 -30.69
C ALA A 680 30.77 29.92 -32.24
N PRO A 681 31.41 28.96 -32.95
CA PRO A 681 31.53 29.03 -34.41
C PRO A 681 30.15 29.05 -35.07
N VAL A 682 29.89 30.12 -35.80
CA VAL A 682 28.65 30.34 -36.55
C VAL A 682 28.54 29.28 -37.66
N PRO A 683 27.49 28.45 -37.70
CA PRO A 683 27.22 27.59 -38.85
C PRO A 683 26.95 28.47 -40.07
N GLN A 684 27.71 28.27 -41.16
CA GLN A 684 27.52 29.03 -42.39
C GLN A 684 26.13 28.77 -42.95
N GLY A 685 25.25 29.78 -42.92
CA GLY A 685 23.97 29.73 -43.66
C GLY A 685 22.79 30.51 -43.09
N SER A 686 22.79 30.91 -41.82
CA SER A 686 21.64 31.63 -41.21
C SER A 686 21.95 33.11 -40.98
N GLY A 687 21.06 34.00 -41.45
CA GLY A 687 21.22 35.44 -41.32
C GLY A 687 21.30 35.90 -39.86
N GLY A 688 22.25 36.79 -39.54
CA GLY A 688 22.55 37.24 -38.17
C GLY A 688 21.42 38.00 -37.45
N ASP A 689 20.30 38.26 -38.11
CA ASP A 689 19.10 38.83 -37.49
C ASP A 689 18.16 37.74 -36.94
N GLU A 690 18.13 36.53 -37.52
CA GLU A 690 17.31 35.41 -37.02
C GLU A 690 17.90 34.80 -35.73
N LEU A 691 19.23 34.78 -35.60
CA LEU A 691 19.92 34.30 -34.40
C LEU A 691 19.72 35.26 -33.21
N ARG A 692 19.77 36.58 -33.46
CA ARG A 692 19.44 37.58 -32.43
C ARG A 692 17.96 37.55 -32.04
N GLN A 693 17.07 37.26 -32.99
CA GLN A 693 15.65 37.02 -32.72
C GLN A 693 15.45 35.77 -31.84
N TYR A 694 16.19 34.69 -32.08
CA TYR A 694 16.13 33.46 -31.30
C TYR A 694 16.64 33.66 -29.86
N GLU A 695 17.79 34.32 -29.67
CA GLU A 695 18.33 34.63 -28.34
C GLU A 695 17.40 35.58 -27.56
N TYR A 696 16.82 36.58 -28.24
CA TYR A 696 15.83 37.48 -27.64
C TYR A 696 14.55 36.74 -27.24
N ASN A 697 14.06 35.83 -28.09
CA ASN A 697 12.88 35.02 -27.78
C ASN A 697 13.12 34.04 -26.63
N LEU A 698 14.33 33.47 -26.53
CA LEU A 698 14.72 32.58 -25.43
C LEU A 698 14.78 33.33 -24.08
N LEU A 699 15.33 34.55 -24.09
CA LEU A 699 15.32 35.42 -22.91
C LEU A 699 13.90 35.87 -22.53
N LEU A 700 13.05 36.16 -23.51
CA LEU A 700 11.66 36.54 -23.27
C LEU A 700 10.83 35.36 -22.72
N ASP A 701 11.02 34.15 -23.26
CA ASP A 701 10.34 32.93 -22.84
C ASP A 701 10.78 32.47 -21.44
N SER A 702 12.08 32.60 -21.13
CA SER A 702 12.60 32.36 -19.78
C SER A 702 12.03 33.35 -18.74
N GLN A 703 11.88 34.63 -19.09
CA GLN A 703 11.24 35.61 -18.21
C GLN A 703 9.74 35.33 -18.03
N GLN A 704 9.01 35.01 -19.10
CA GLN A 704 7.59 34.66 -19.01
C GLN A 704 7.36 33.39 -18.18
N THR A 705 8.26 32.42 -18.27
CA THR A 705 8.22 31.19 -17.47
C THR A 705 8.48 31.48 -16.00
N ALA A 706 9.47 32.32 -15.68
CA ALA A 706 9.74 32.75 -14.30
C ALA A 706 8.55 33.51 -13.69
N ASP A 707 7.92 34.41 -14.44
CA ASP A 707 6.72 35.14 -14.00
C ASP A 707 5.53 34.21 -13.76
N ARG A 708 5.35 33.19 -14.61
CA ARG A 708 4.27 32.21 -14.49
C ARG A 708 4.47 31.30 -13.27
N VAL A 709 5.70 30.86 -13.01
CA VAL A 709 6.05 30.07 -11.81
C VAL A 709 5.85 30.90 -10.53
N THR A 710 6.23 32.18 -10.55
CA THR A 710 6.06 33.09 -9.42
C THR A 710 4.58 33.33 -9.09
N LYS A 711 3.74 33.53 -10.11
CA LYS A 711 2.28 33.67 -9.92
C LYS A 711 1.62 32.40 -9.38
N LEU A 712 2.04 31.22 -9.86
CA LEU A 712 1.50 29.95 -9.37
C LEU A 712 1.92 29.67 -7.92
N ALA A 713 3.17 29.98 -7.57
CA ALA A 713 3.64 29.89 -6.19
C ALA A 713 2.90 30.86 -5.25
N GLN A 714 2.63 32.10 -5.70
CA GLN A 714 1.80 33.05 -4.94
C GLN A 714 0.36 32.56 -4.77
N GLN A 715 -0.28 32.05 -5.82
CA GLN A 715 -1.65 31.50 -5.73
C GLN A 715 -1.75 30.33 -4.76
N GLU A 716 -0.77 29.41 -4.78
CA GLU A 716 -0.78 28.26 -3.87
C GLU A 716 -0.51 28.68 -2.41
N ALA A 717 0.33 29.70 -2.20
CA ALA A 717 0.55 30.30 -0.88
C ALA A 717 -0.72 30.99 -0.34
N GLU A 718 -1.40 31.79 -1.17
CA GLU A 718 -2.68 32.43 -0.81
C GLU A 718 -3.77 31.41 -0.50
N ARG A 719 -3.83 30.31 -1.28
CA ARG A 719 -4.76 29.20 -1.03
C ARG A 719 -4.47 28.52 0.30
N THR A 720 -3.22 28.23 0.59
CA THR A 720 -2.81 27.60 1.86
C THR A 720 -3.12 28.50 3.06
N LEU A 721 -2.92 29.81 2.92
CA LEU A 721 -3.31 30.81 3.92
C LEU A 721 -4.84 30.86 4.13
N ALA A 722 -5.62 30.85 3.05
CA ALA A 722 -7.08 30.83 3.12
C ALA A 722 -7.62 29.55 3.78
N GLU A 723 -7.01 28.40 3.51
CA GLU A 723 -7.37 27.12 4.15
C GLU A 723 -7.02 27.14 5.65
N ALA A 724 -5.87 27.73 6.04
CA ALA A 724 -5.49 27.91 7.43
C ALA A 724 -6.44 28.87 8.19
N ASP A 725 -6.84 29.98 7.57
CA ASP A 725 -7.81 30.92 8.15
C ASP A 725 -9.20 30.30 8.31
N GLN A 726 -9.65 29.48 7.35
CA GLN A 726 -10.91 28.73 7.50
C GLN A 726 -10.86 27.76 8.70
N GLN A 727 -9.74 27.07 8.88
CA GLN A 727 -9.57 26.17 10.04
C GLN A 727 -9.56 26.95 11.34
N ARG A 728 -8.92 28.12 11.38
CA ARG A 728 -8.93 29.03 12.54
C ARG A 728 -10.36 29.48 12.89
N VAL A 729 -11.15 29.91 11.90
CA VAL A 729 -12.55 30.34 12.12
C VAL A 729 -13.42 29.19 12.62
N GLU A 730 -13.23 27.97 12.11
CA GLU A 730 -13.95 26.78 12.59
C GLU A 730 -13.58 26.41 14.03
N LEU A 731 -12.30 26.57 14.39
CA LEU A 731 -11.80 26.42 15.76
C LEU A 731 -12.40 27.47 16.70
N GLU A 732 -12.41 28.75 16.32
CA GLU A 732 -13.03 29.83 17.10
C GLU A 732 -14.53 29.58 17.33
N LYS A 733 -15.27 29.10 16.31
CA LYS A 733 -16.68 28.70 16.45
C LYS A 733 -16.90 27.52 17.40
N ARG A 734 -15.96 26.58 17.47
CA ARG A 734 -16.01 25.46 18.43
C ARG A 734 -15.73 25.94 19.84
N ILE A 735 -14.76 26.83 20.02
CA ILE A 735 -14.43 27.44 21.31
C ILE A 735 -15.62 28.25 21.85
N GLU A 736 -16.28 29.05 21.00
CA GLU A 736 -17.42 29.84 21.43
C GLU A 736 -18.64 28.97 21.81
N ARG A 737 -18.86 27.86 21.09
CA ARG A 737 -19.86 26.84 21.47
C ARG A 737 -19.55 26.19 22.82
N LEU A 738 -18.27 25.92 23.10
CA LEU A 738 -17.88 25.38 24.40
C LEU A 738 -18.10 26.40 25.53
N ARG A 739 -17.81 27.69 25.29
CA ARG A 739 -18.06 28.77 26.26
C ARG A 739 -19.54 29.06 26.50
N SER A 740 -20.41 28.88 25.51
CA SER A 740 -21.85 29.02 25.72
C SER A 740 -22.38 27.90 26.60
N VAL A 741 -21.92 26.66 26.37
CA VAL A 741 -22.28 25.50 27.20
C VAL A 741 -21.76 25.66 28.63
N GLU A 742 -20.54 26.17 28.82
CA GLU A 742 -19.98 26.49 30.14
C GLU A 742 -20.85 27.50 30.91
N ARG A 743 -21.31 28.57 30.23
CA ARG A 743 -22.19 29.58 30.83
C ARG A 743 -23.56 29.02 31.21
N GLU A 744 -24.16 28.17 30.36
CA GLU A 744 -25.43 27.51 30.68
C GLU A 744 -25.30 26.56 31.88
N LEU A 745 -24.24 25.76 31.92
CA LEU A 745 -23.99 24.83 33.03
C LEU A 745 -23.72 25.56 34.34
N THR A 746 -22.90 26.62 34.31
CA THR A 746 -22.60 27.44 35.50
C THR A 746 -23.85 28.17 36.00
N GLY A 747 -24.72 28.62 35.08
CA GLY A 747 -26.03 29.18 35.42
C GLY A 747 -26.98 28.15 36.06
N ALA A 748 -27.05 26.94 35.50
CA ALA A 748 -27.89 25.87 36.03
C ALA A 748 -27.44 25.39 37.41
N VAL A 749 -26.13 25.25 37.61
CA VAL A 749 -25.53 24.85 38.89
C VAL A 749 -25.71 25.94 39.95
N SER A 750 -25.48 27.21 39.61
CA SER A 750 -25.68 28.31 40.57
C SER A 750 -27.15 28.50 40.95
N HIS A 751 -28.09 28.28 40.03
CA HIS A 751 -29.52 28.30 40.32
C HIS A 751 -29.95 27.13 41.23
N GLN A 752 -29.43 25.92 41.02
CA GLN A 752 -29.73 24.76 41.88
C GLN A 752 -29.17 24.89 43.29
N LEU A 753 -27.94 25.42 43.41
CA LEU A 753 -27.32 25.68 44.72
C LEU A 753 -28.05 26.80 45.47
N GLY A 754 -28.47 27.86 44.76
CA GLY A 754 -29.25 28.95 45.34
C GLY A 754 -30.63 28.51 45.83
N SER A 755 -31.34 27.65 45.09
CA SER A 755 -32.63 27.09 45.55
C SER A 755 -32.46 26.16 46.76
N ALA A 756 -31.38 25.37 46.81
CA ALA A 756 -31.11 24.48 47.94
C ALA A 756 -30.75 25.24 49.24
N GLU A 757 -30.05 26.37 49.13
CA GLU A 757 -29.81 27.26 50.27
C GLU A 757 -31.08 27.98 50.73
N GLN A 758 -31.95 28.35 49.79
CA GLN A 758 -33.20 29.05 50.08
C GLN A 758 -34.23 28.13 50.74
N ASP A 759 -34.33 26.87 50.31
CA ASP A 759 -35.14 25.83 50.95
C ASP A 759 -34.64 25.49 52.36
N ARG A 760 -33.32 25.38 52.57
CA ARG A 760 -32.71 25.22 53.90
C ARG A 760 -32.95 26.41 54.82
N ALA A 761 -33.04 27.63 54.28
CA ALA A 761 -33.35 28.83 55.07
C ALA A 761 -34.82 28.86 55.50
N THR A 762 -35.77 28.42 54.66
CA THR A 762 -37.20 28.32 55.02
C THR A 762 -37.54 27.18 55.98
N ASP A 763 -36.77 26.10 56.02
CA ASP A 763 -36.92 25.02 57.02
C ASP A 763 -36.31 25.37 58.40
N SER A 764 -35.62 26.52 58.50
CA SER A 764 -34.96 26.99 59.72
C SER A 764 -35.67 28.17 60.42
N ILE A 765 -36.92 28.47 60.02
CA ILE A 765 -37.86 29.38 60.71
C ILE A 765 -39.11 28.60 61.05
#